data_AF-A0A1H0VZZ3-F1
#
_entry.id   AF-A0A1H0VZZ3-F1
#
_cell.length_a   1.000
_cell.length_b   1.000
_cell.length_c   1.000
_cell.angle_alpha   90.00
_cell.angle_beta   90.00
_cell.angle_gamma   90.00
#
_symmetry.space_group_name_H-M   'P 1'
#
loop_
_entity.id
_entity.type
_entity.pdbx_description
1 polymer ?
#
loop_
_entity_poly.entity_id
_entity_poly.type
_entity_poly.pdbx_seq_one_letter_code
_entity_poly.pdbx_strand_id
1 'polypeptide(L)'
;MSTKKKLIDILAEKGLPINFKSGGEGPEEMVDREIIKKPTRRAERLRDIYYSTLSTADTEFPYWYTRRWNELEGEVTVIRRAEALKYAFSHITPNIIPGEKLVMQKTSNYRGSFANPWLSEGFFVAKEDELYKEALDRGSASAGELSKFGSGGGNVVASFGKVISIAGKFGMRQEEIPTLVKLSKEWVGRSVDDLGHKYEQMVPDYDIKENVMKSLICMFDSGFTLPQGREVVNYYFPLQYGFDGIKNMAIERIKEVSGNADGDGLIGMDRLYYYEAIRTIIEGLQAWILNYAKHAEELGNITQDNTQKSEYEEIAECLNWIAYNKPRTFREALQLTYTIHISVLNEDAISGLSVGRLGQILYPWFEQDIEAGRTTEEEVLELLELHRVKYTCIDCFASTGVVGGVLSGNTFNNLTIGGLKKDGTQASNRLEMLIVEAGITCATPQPTLSCFYDEKLPEEFLLKCIECDKTGTGYPAWMNNRGAIEFMMNQYGSEGMTIEEARAVAIGGCLETSPCSWLPLELNGKTYEVPGGSGQPTSVGVHFIANPKVLELVLTNGMDHRTGIQVYLAHNKDLETYEDLWKQFIEYYELTCDVLAKTNNIQHDIWRKKNMSILNSFLKPDCLTKGHHIGHMGYRFNATYNIESCGTISTINSLAALKKLVYDDKKYSLEEVKTAMIDNFGFKSAEEIGSYSLADQEKKNKDSKYDNLYGDCLLAPKYGNDDKYVDDILLKYENWFCNMCHNYESLYAKKMYACQISVSTHGAQGAATLATPDGRLSGTTYADGSMSAYPGTDKNGIYALFTSATVWDHSMSQNSQMNLKIHPSAIKGVEGSKKLLDLTRSYMRKGGYHIQYNVVDSKVLKNAQENPGNYRDLMVRVAGFTQYWCEIGKPIQDEVIARTEYEGV
;
A
#
# COMPACT_ATOMS: atom_id res chain seq x y z
N MET A 1 -37.44 -23.08 17.69
CA MET A 1 -36.41 -22.78 16.66
C MET A 1 -36.78 -21.42 16.06
N SER A 2 -36.11 -20.35 16.46
CA SER A 2 -36.31 -19.03 15.83
C SER A 2 -35.79 -19.12 14.40
N THR A 3 -36.66 -18.95 13.40
CA THR A 3 -36.27 -18.87 11.99
C THR A 3 -35.37 -17.66 11.82
N LYS A 4 -34.07 -17.92 11.62
CA LYS A 4 -33.07 -16.92 11.24
C LYS A 4 -33.58 -16.20 9.99
N LYS A 5 -33.75 -14.89 10.05
CA LYS A 5 -34.18 -14.07 8.91
C LYS A 5 -33.07 -13.09 8.57
N LYS A 6 -32.48 -13.22 7.39
CA LYS A 6 -31.40 -12.34 6.92
C LYS A 6 -31.96 -10.99 6.49
N LEU A 7 -31.13 -9.96 6.52
CA LEU A 7 -31.51 -8.62 6.09
C LEU A 7 -32.03 -8.59 4.65
N ILE A 8 -31.36 -9.29 3.74
CA ILE A 8 -31.77 -9.36 2.34
C ILE A 8 -33.20 -9.88 2.15
N ASP A 9 -33.61 -10.90 2.91
CA ASP A 9 -34.96 -11.47 2.87
C ASP A 9 -35.99 -10.48 3.44
N ILE A 10 -35.63 -9.80 4.54
CA ILE A 10 -36.48 -8.79 5.19
C ILE A 10 -36.77 -7.64 4.22
N LEU A 11 -35.74 -7.18 3.52
CA LEU A 11 -35.85 -6.05 2.60
C LEU A 11 -36.60 -6.43 1.33
N ALA A 12 -36.39 -7.64 0.80
CA ALA A 12 -37.16 -8.16 -0.33
C ALA A 12 -38.66 -8.24 -0.02
N GLU A 13 -39.05 -8.75 1.16
CA GLU A 13 -40.45 -8.79 1.59
C GLU A 13 -41.09 -7.41 1.73
N LYS A 14 -40.30 -6.38 2.03
CA LYS A 14 -40.76 -4.98 2.14
C LYS A 14 -40.73 -4.23 0.81
N GLY A 15 -40.42 -4.90 -0.31
CA GLY A 15 -40.33 -4.27 -1.63
C GLY A 15 -39.11 -3.37 -1.81
N LEU A 16 -38.07 -3.55 -0.98
CA LEU A 16 -36.82 -2.76 -0.99
C LEU A 16 -35.58 -3.66 -1.19
N PRO A 17 -35.54 -4.55 -2.20
CA PRO A 17 -34.45 -5.52 -2.31
C PRO A 17 -33.07 -4.83 -2.36
N ILE A 18 -32.10 -5.38 -1.63
CA ILE A 18 -30.70 -5.03 -1.85
C ILE A 18 -30.29 -5.70 -3.16
N ASN A 19 -30.10 -4.90 -4.20
CA ASN A 19 -29.59 -5.38 -5.46
C ASN A 19 -28.10 -5.05 -5.56
N PHE A 20 -27.27 -6.09 -5.65
CA PHE A 20 -25.85 -5.95 -5.93
C PHE A 20 -25.53 -6.07 -7.42
N LYS A 21 -26.55 -6.03 -8.28
CA LYS A 21 -26.43 -6.04 -9.73
C LYS A 21 -26.99 -4.75 -10.33
N SER A 22 -26.32 -4.22 -11.33
CA SER A 22 -26.72 -2.98 -12.00
C SER A 22 -26.47 -3.04 -13.51
N GLY A 23 -27.27 -2.31 -14.28
CA GLY A 23 -27.08 -2.16 -15.74
C GLY A 23 -27.53 -3.33 -16.63
N GLY A 24 -28.20 -4.36 -16.09
CA GLY A 24 -28.73 -5.49 -16.87
C GLY A 24 -29.15 -6.70 -16.02
N GLU A 25 -29.42 -7.83 -16.70
CA GLU A 25 -29.48 -9.17 -16.11
C GLU A 25 -28.37 -10.04 -16.73
N GLY A 26 -27.40 -10.43 -15.90
CA GLY A 26 -26.30 -11.29 -16.29
C GLY A 26 -26.75 -12.75 -16.43
N PRO A 27 -25.95 -13.60 -17.10
CA PRO A 27 -26.30 -15.00 -17.33
C PRO A 27 -26.57 -15.75 -16.02
N GLU A 28 -27.49 -16.74 -16.05
CA GLU A 28 -27.75 -17.61 -14.89
C GLU A 28 -26.55 -18.52 -14.57
N GLU A 29 -25.84 -18.97 -15.61
CA GLU A 29 -24.62 -19.78 -15.49
C GLU A 29 -23.43 -18.93 -15.02
N MET A 30 -22.42 -19.61 -14.48
CA MET A 30 -21.16 -18.96 -14.10
C MET A 30 -20.38 -18.60 -15.36
N VAL A 31 -19.93 -17.36 -15.47
CA VAL A 31 -19.19 -16.89 -16.65
C VAL A 31 -17.71 -16.69 -16.32
N ASP A 32 -16.86 -17.38 -17.07
CA ASP A 32 -15.41 -17.24 -16.95
C ASP A 32 -14.88 -16.00 -17.70
N ARG A 33 -13.63 -15.66 -17.42
CA ARG A 33 -12.93 -14.52 -18.03
C ARG A 33 -12.58 -14.82 -19.49
N GLU A 34 -12.60 -13.78 -20.34
CA GLU A 34 -12.36 -13.95 -21.78
C GLU A 34 -10.89 -14.20 -22.11
N ILE A 35 -9.97 -13.52 -21.41
CA ILE A 35 -8.55 -13.54 -21.75
C ILE A 35 -7.84 -14.58 -20.88
N ILE A 36 -7.43 -15.68 -21.51
CA ILE A 36 -6.66 -16.75 -20.87
C ILE A 36 -5.40 -16.98 -21.71
N LYS A 37 -4.27 -16.43 -21.25
CA LYS A 37 -2.94 -16.70 -21.81
C LYS A 37 -2.09 -17.43 -20.78
N LYS A 38 -1.07 -18.14 -21.28
CA LYS A 38 -0.12 -18.87 -20.43
C LYS A 38 1.25 -18.20 -20.47
N PRO A 39 2.00 -18.25 -19.36
CA PRO A 39 3.36 -17.76 -19.36
C PRO A 39 4.28 -18.74 -20.08
N THR A 40 5.54 -18.36 -20.27
CA THR A 40 6.59 -19.30 -20.65
C THR A 40 6.68 -20.46 -19.67
N ARG A 41 7.13 -21.63 -20.15
CA ARG A 41 7.25 -22.85 -19.32
C ARG A 41 8.13 -22.63 -18.08
N ARG A 42 9.16 -21.79 -18.20
CA ARG A 42 10.06 -21.45 -17.10
C ARG A 42 9.35 -20.62 -16.03
N ALA A 43 8.66 -19.55 -16.44
CA ALA A 43 7.91 -18.70 -15.52
C ALA A 43 6.75 -19.45 -14.86
N GLU A 44 6.04 -20.32 -15.60
CA GLU A 44 5.02 -21.22 -15.04
C GLU A 44 5.60 -22.07 -13.90
N ARG A 45 6.73 -22.75 -14.14
CA ARG A 45 7.37 -23.62 -13.14
C ARG A 45 7.76 -22.86 -11.87
N LEU A 46 8.37 -21.69 -12.00
CA LEU A 46 8.80 -20.89 -10.84
C LEU A 46 7.62 -20.33 -10.06
N ARG A 47 6.56 -19.93 -10.76
CA ARG A 47 5.29 -19.53 -10.14
C ARG A 47 4.63 -20.70 -9.40
N ASP A 48 4.69 -21.92 -9.94
CA ASP A 48 4.16 -23.10 -9.27
C ASP A 48 4.93 -23.44 -7.99
N ILE A 49 6.25 -23.22 -7.98
CA ILE A 49 7.06 -23.29 -6.75
C ILE A 49 6.57 -22.25 -5.74
N TYR A 50 6.32 -21.01 -6.17
CA TYR A 50 5.72 -19.98 -5.32
C TYR A 50 4.38 -20.44 -4.71
N TYR A 51 3.50 -21.08 -5.48
CA TYR A 51 2.21 -21.56 -4.97
C TYR A 51 2.33 -22.57 -3.82
N SER A 52 3.39 -23.36 -3.83
CA SER A 52 3.74 -24.35 -2.79
C SER A 52 4.58 -23.79 -1.64
N THR A 53 4.99 -22.52 -1.72
CA THR A 53 5.87 -21.89 -0.74
C THR A 53 5.09 -21.12 0.32
N LEU A 54 5.51 -21.26 1.57
CA LEU A 54 4.99 -20.51 2.71
C LEU A 54 5.76 -19.20 2.91
N SER A 55 5.07 -18.16 3.38
CA SER A 55 5.71 -16.94 3.90
C SER A 55 6.54 -17.29 5.13
N THR A 56 7.84 -16.99 5.09
CA THR A 56 8.80 -17.43 6.10
C THR A 56 9.53 -16.23 6.71
N ALA A 57 9.65 -16.23 8.03
CA ALA A 57 10.52 -15.31 8.76
C ALA A 57 11.76 -16.05 9.28
N ASP A 58 12.94 -15.45 9.08
CA ASP A 58 14.20 -15.93 9.65
C ASP A 58 14.94 -14.82 10.43
N THR A 59 16.07 -15.20 11.02
CA THR A 59 16.84 -14.36 11.94
C THR A 59 18.23 -13.98 11.44
N GLU A 60 18.67 -14.40 10.25
CA GLU A 60 20.04 -14.16 9.75
C GLU A 60 20.35 -12.67 9.65
N PHE A 61 19.53 -11.90 8.93
CA PHE A 61 19.74 -10.47 8.74
C PHE A 61 19.72 -9.69 10.08
N PRO A 62 18.68 -9.79 10.92
CA PRO A 62 18.63 -9.03 12.17
C PRO A 62 19.69 -9.47 13.17
N TYR A 63 20.15 -10.73 13.14
CA TYR A 63 21.27 -11.19 13.94
C TYR A 63 22.55 -10.44 13.57
N TRP A 64 22.92 -10.44 12.29
CA TRP A 64 24.15 -9.81 11.83
C TRP A 64 24.12 -8.30 11.99
N TYR A 65 22.98 -7.68 11.69
CA TYR A 65 22.77 -6.24 11.91
C TYR A 65 22.97 -5.87 13.39
N THR A 66 22.25 -6.54 14.30
CA THR A 66 22.27 -6.22 15.74
C THR A 66 23.65 -6.45 16.33
N ARG A 67 24.31 -7.55 15.95
CA ARG A 67 25.66 -7.87 16.40
C ARG A 67 26.64 -6.75 16.06
N ARG A 68 26.71 -6.36 14.79
CA ARG A 68 27.65 -5.32 14.35
C ARG A 68 27.31 -3.96 14.92
N TRP A 69 26.01 -3.65 15.03
CA TRP A 69 25.56 -2.45 15.70
C TRP A 69 26.10 -2.40 17.14
N ASN A 70 25.95 -3.47 17.93
CA ASN A 70 26.44 -3.52 19.31
C ASN A 70 27.97 -3.41 19.41
N GLU A 71 28.72 -4.05 18.50
CA GLU A 71 30.20 -3.96 18.46
C GLU A 71 30.71 -2.53 18.26
N LEU A 72 29.90 -1.64 17.67
CA LEU A 72 30.24 -0.26 17.32
C LEU A 72 29.56 0.77 18.24
N GLU A 73 29.33 0.42 19.50
CA GLU A 73 28.84 1.39 20.48
C GLU A 73 29.80 2.59 20.63
N GLY A 74 29.24 3.80 20.55
CA GLY A 74 30.01 5.06 20.60
C GLY A 74 30.43 5.60 19.22
N GLU A 75 30.27 4.84 18.14
CA GLU A 75 30.50 5.30 16.77
C GLU A 75 29.43 6.33 16.34
N VAL A 76 29.79 7.21 15.38
CA VAL A 76 28.85 8.13 14.73
C VAL A 76 27.68 7.33 14.16
N THR A 77 26.45 7.70 14.53
CA THR A 77 25.24 6.89 14.27
C THR A 77 25.07 6.49 12.79
N VAL A 78 25.33 7.39 11.84
CA VAL A 78 25.21 7.08 10.41
C VAL A 78 26.25 6.06 9.93
N ILE A 79 27.47 6.10 10.49
CA ILE A 79 28.52 5.11 10.22
C ILE A 79 28.17 3.78 10.86
N ARG A 80 27.70 3.81 12.11
CA ARG A 80 27.23 2.62 12.85
C ARG A 80 26.13 1.88 12.08
N ARG A 81 25.17 2.64 11.53
CA ARG A 81 24.09 2.12 10.68
C ARG A 81 24.63 1.53 9.38
N ALA A 82 25.54 2.21 8.69
CA ALA A 82 26.14 1.72 7.45
C ALA A 82 26.93 0.42 7.65
N GLU A 83 27.75 0.35 8.70
CA GLU A 83 28.53 -0.84 9.04
C GLU A 83 27.63 -2.01 9.43
N ALA A 84 26.57 -1.78 10.20
CA ALA A 84 25.61 -2.81 10.57
C ALA A 84 24.86 -3.37 9.35
N LEU A 85 24.42 -2.51 8.43
CA LEU A 85 23.81 -2.92 7.17
C LEU A 85 24.81 -3.68 6.29
N LYS A 86 26.03 -3.17 6.10
CA LYS A 86 27.11 -3.84 5.35
C LYS A 86 27.33 -5.25 5.87
N TYR A 87 27.45 -5.39 7.19
CA TYR A 87 27.69 -6.68 7.83
C TYR A 87 26.50 -7.62 7.67
N ALA A 88 25.26 -7.12 7.75
CA ALA A 88 24.08 -7.94 7.47
C ALA A 88 24.09 -8.44 6.02
N PHE A 89 24.20 -7.56 5.02
CA PHE A 89 24.23 -7.92 3.60
C PHE A 89 25.32 -8.92 3.24
N SER A 90 26.53 -8.77 3.80
CA SER A 90 27.66 -9.63 3.45
C SER A 90 27.57 -11.04 4.05
N HIS A 91 26.59 -11.32 4.94
CA HIS A 91 26.46 -12.60 5.64
C HIS A 91 25.11 -13.31 5.43
N ILE A 92 24.18 -12.75 4.65
CA ILE A 92 22.95 -13.45 4.28
C ILE A 92 23.31 -14.66 3.41
N THR A 93 22.71 -15.81 3.70
CA THR A 93 22.87 -17.01 2.88
C THR A 93 22.22 -16.80 1.49
N PRO A 94 22.98 -16.87 0.38
CA PRO A 94 22.41 -16.79 -0.96
C PRO A 94 21.63 -18.05 -1.31
N ASN A 95 20.54 -17.91 -2.06
CA ASN A 95 19.76 -19.04 -2.57
C ASN A 95 19.28 -18.72 -4.00
N ILE A 96 19.51 -19.66 -4.92
CA ILE A 96 19.10 -19.58 -6.32
C ILE A 96 18.24 -20.79 -6.64
N ILE A 97 17.01 -20.55 -7.09
CA ILE A 97 16.09 -21.62 -7.45
C ILE A 97 16.40 -22.07 -8.89
N PRO A 98 16.50 -23.39 -9.16
CA PRO A 98 16.78 -23.88 -10.51
C PRO A 98 15.82 -23.29 -11.57
N GLY A 99 16.41 -22.76 -12.63
CA GLY A 99 15.76 -22.11 -13.76
C GLY A 99 15.47 -20.62 -13.59
N GLU A 100 15.81 -20.01 -12.45
CA GLU A 100 15.85 -18.55 -12.37
C GLU A 100 16.85 -17.98 -13.39
N LYS A 101 16.49 -16.86 -14.02
CA LYS A 101 17.43 -16.01 -14.78
C LYS A 101 17.70 -14.69 -14.07
N LEU A 102 16.69 -14.18 -13.35
CA LEU A 102 16.78 -13.10 -12.37
C LEU A 102 16.83 -13.72 -10.98
N VAL A 103 17.85 -13.38 -10.20
CA VAL A 103 18.16 -14.01 -8.91
C VAL A 103 18.20 -12.97 -7.79
N MET A 104 18.51 -13.43 -6.57
CA MET A 104 18.46 -12.68 -5.31
C MET A 104 17.06 -12.60 -4.69
N GLN A 105 17.04 -12.43 -3.37
CA GLN A 105 15.84 -12.42 -2.53
C GLN A 105 16.18 -11.81 -1.18
N LYS A 106 15.17 -11.36 -0.43
CA LYS A 106 15.37 -10.67 0.86
C LYS A 106 16.14 -11.54 1.87
N THR A 107 15.87 -12.85 1.88
CA THR A 107 16.51 -13.84 2.77
C THR A 107 16.84 -15.12 2.01
N SER A 108 17.30 -16.18 2.69
CA SER A 108 17.51 -17.49 2.07
C SER A 108 16.20 -18.20 1.66
N ASN A 109 15.05 -17.67 2.06
CA ASN A 109 13.72 -18.20 1.74
C ASN A 109 13.10 -17.49 0.53
N TYR A 110 12.35 -18.24 -0.30
CA TYR A 110 11.76 -17.68 -1.53
C TYR A 110 10.72 -16.60 -1.23
N ARG A 111 9.79 -16.85 -0.28
CA ARG A 111 8.90 -15.84 0.33
C ARG A 111 9.44 -15.41 1.70
N GLY A 112 10.69 -14.94 1.72
CA GLY A 112 11.42 -14.62 2.95
C GLY A 112 11.28 -13.18 3.41
N SER A 113 11.15 -12.97 4.72
CA SER A 113 11.33 -11.68 5.38
C SER A 113 11.94 -11.88 6.77
N PHE A 114 12.22 -10.80 7.50
CA PHE A 114 12.75 -10.86 8.87
C PHE A 114 12.21 -9.70 9.71
N ALA A 115 12.25 -9.86 11.03
CA ALA A 115 11.88 -8.81 11.98
C ALA A 115 12.94 -7.70 12.03
N ASN A 116 12.51 -6.47 12.29
CA ASN A 116 13.37 -5.29 12.47
C ASN A 116 13.31 -4.80 13.92
N PRO A 117 13.98 -5.46 14.88
CA PRO A 117 13.86 -5.14 16.31
C PRO A 117 14.39 -3.74 16.67
N TRP A 118 15.19 -3.11 15.81
CA TRP A 118 15.59 -1.70 15.97
C TRP A 118 14.46 -0.71 15.68
N LEU A 119 13.42 -1.12 14.96
CA LEU A 119 12.22 -0.31 14.75
C LEU A 119 11.22 -0.49 15.90
N SER A 120 10.82 -1.74 16.17
CA SER A 120 9.91 -2.10 17.26
C SER A 120 10.20 -3.54 17.68
N GLU A 121 9.95 -3.89 18.95
CA GLU A 121 10.17 -5.22 19.53
C GLU A 121 8.90 -5.92 20.04
N GLY A 122 7.81 -5.17 20.20
CA GLY A 122 6.63 -5.64 20.95
C GLY A 122 5.69 -6.58 20.20
N PHE A 123 5.46 -6.36 18.90
CA PHE A 123 4.32 -7.01 18.22
C PHE A 123 4.59 -8.44 17.72
N PHE A 124 5.83 -8.91 17.72
CA PHE A 124 6.21 -10.20 17.13
C PHE A 124 6.85 -11.20 18.11
N VAL A 125 6.86 -10.89 19.40
CA VAL A 125 7.06 -11.91 20.45
C VAL A 125 5.75 -12.61 20.77
N ALA A 126 5.80 -13.67 21.60
CA ALA A 126 4.59 -14.42 21.98
C ALA A 126 3.56 -13.51 22.65
N LYS A 127 2.26 -13.78 22.47
CA LYS A 127 1.18 -12.95 23.06
C LYS A 127 1.24 -12.90 24.58
N GLU A 128 1.77 -13.96 25.19
CA GLU A 128 1.94 -14.10 26.63
C GLU A 128 3.15 -13.32 27.17
N ASP A 129 4.08 -12.93 26.28
CA ASP A 129 5.27 -12.15 26.61
C ASP A 129 4.90 -10.73 27.04
N GLU A 130 5.71 -10.16 27.94
CA GLU A 130 5.46 -8.83 28.51
C GLU A 130 5.51 -7.75 27.45
N LEU A 131 6.40 -7.85 26.46
CA LEU A 131 6.53 -6.85 25.39
C LEU A 131 5.27 -6.77 24.51
N TYR A 132 4.60 -7.89 24.26
CA TYR A 132 3.34 -7.89 23.50
C TYR A 132 2.20 -7.26 24.29
N LYS A 133 2.11 -7.56 25.59
CA LYS A 133 1.08 -6.97 26.47
C LYS A 133 1.29 -5.46 26.61
N GLU A 134 2.52 -5.01 26.78
CA GLU A 134 2.84 -3.58 26.82
C GLU A 134 2.52 -2.87 25.49
N ALA A 135 2.75 -3.51 24.34
CA ALA A 135 2.32 -2.98 23.04
C ALA A 135 0.78 -2.89 22.92
N LEU A 136 0.06 -3.88 23.46
CA LEU A 136 -1.41 -3.86 23.50
C LEU A 136 -1.94 -2.78 24.44
N ASP A 137 -1.35 -2.63 25.62
CA ASP A 137 -1.72 -1.64 26.63
C ASP A 137 -1.44 -0.20 26.18
N ARG A 138 -0.49 0.00 25.25
CA ARG A 138 -0.21 1.30 24.59
C ARG A 138 -1.04 1.54 23.33
N GLY A 139 -1.77 0.53 22.86
CA GLY A 139 -2.59 0.57 21.65
C GLY A 139 -1.87 0.24 20.35
N SER A 140 -0.54 0.14 20.34
CA SER A 140 0.25 -0.12 19.12
C SER A 140 0.04 -1.53 18.54
N ALA A 141 -0.52 -2.45 19.33
CA ALA A 141 -0.93 -3.79 18.88
C ALA A 141 -2.45 -3.98 18.71
N SER A 142 -3.30 -2.99 19.05
CA SER A 142 -4.77 -3.15 19.08
C SER A 142 -5.37 -3.51 17.73
N ALA A 143 -4.83 -2.96 16.64
CA ALA A 143 -5.27 -3.30 15.28
C ALA A 143 -5.12 -4.81 14.96
N GLY A 144 -4.16 -5.49 15.59
CA GLY A 144 -3.93 -6.92 15.41
C GLY A 144 -5.07 -7.82 15.89
N GLU A 145 -5.89 -7.37 16.84
CA GLU A 145 -7.01 -8.17 17.38
C GLU A 145 -8.20 -8.26 16.40
N LEU A 146 -8.41 -7.18 15.64
CA LEU A 146 -9.51 -7.03 14.69
C LEU A 146 -9.09 -7.31 13.24
N SER A 147 -7.80 -7.48 12.98
CA SER A 147 -7.26 -7.85 11.67
C SER A 147 -7.32 -9.36 11.43
N LYS A 148 -7.70 -9.78 10.22
CA LYS A 148 -7.84 -11.19 9.85
C LYS A 148 -7.03 -11.50 8.58
N PHE A 149 -6.43 -12.68 8.53
CA PHE A 149 -5.77 -13.23 7.34
C PHE A 149 -6.61 -14.34 6.70
N GLY A 150 -6.41 -14.56 5.40
CA GLY A 150 -6.82 -15.80 4.75
C GLY A 150 -5.92 -16.93 5.24
N SER A 151 -6.50 -18.08 5.61
CA SER A 151 -5.77 -19.26 6.06
C SER A 151 -5.23 -20.13 4.92
N GLY A 152 -5.44 -19.72 3.67
CA GLY A 152 -4.98 -20.43 2.47
C GLY A 152 -3.70 -19.83 1.89
N GLY A 153 -3.28 -20.39 0.75
CA GLY A 153 -2.09 -19.95 0.03
C GLY A 153 -0.80 -20.14 0.83
N GLY A 154 0.05 -19.11 0.88
CA GLY A 154 1.33 -19.15 1.60
C GLY A 154 1.30 -18.66 3.05
N ASN A 155 0.17 -18.15 3.56
CA ASN A 155 0.12 -17.61 4.93
C ASN A 155 0.24 -18.72 5.98
N VAL A 156 1.08 -18.51 6.99
CA VAL A 156 1.19 -19.36 8.19
C VAL A 156 0.45 -18.67 9.33
N VAL A 157 -0.86 -18.92 9.42
CA VAL A 157 -1.75 -18.28 10.41
C VAL A 157 -1.82 -19.04 11.74
N ALA A 158 -1.25 -20.25 11.79
CA ALA A 158 -1.18 -21.10 12.98
C ALA A 158 0.11 -21.93 12.97
N SER A 159 0.65 -22.20 14.15
CA SER A 159 1.84 -23.05 14.31
C SER A 159 1.53 -24.51 13.97
N PHE A 160 2.45 -25.20 13.31
CA PHE A 160 2.34 -26.62 12.97
C PHE A 160 3.71 -27.29 12.93
N GLY A 161 3.80 -28.53 13.41
CA GLY A 161 5.07 -29.26 13.46
C GLY A 161 6.17 -28.48 14.21
N LYS A 162 7.26 -28.14 13.51
CA LYS A 162 8.37 -27.31 14.01
C LYS A 162 8.36 -25.88 13.44
N VAL A 163 7.21 -25.40 12.98
CA VAL A 163 7.00 -24.05 12.45
C VAL A 163 6.06 -23.31 13.38
N ILE A 164 6.48 -22.13 13.83
CA ILE A 164 5.72 -21.23 14.70
C ILE A 164 5.17 -20.08 13.86
N SER A 165 3.88 -19.79 14.00
CA SER A 165 3.24 -18.62 13.38
C SER A 165 3.61 -17.35 14.14
N ILE A 166 4.29 -16.43 13.47
CA ILE A 166 4.68 -15.11 13.99
C ILE A 166 3.90 -14.01 13.25
N ALA A 167 3.44 -13.00 14.00
CA ALA A 167 2.63 -11.89 13.50
C ALA A 167 1.40 -12.32 12.66
N GLY A 168 0.86 -13.50 12.97
CA GLY A 168 -0.33 -14.06 12.30
C GLY A 168 -0.17 -14.46 10.82
N LYS A 169 1.05 -14.40 10.26
CA LYS A 169 1.31 -14.68 8.84
C LYS A 169 2.58 -15.49 8.56
N PHE A 170 3.65 -15.29 9.32
CA PHE A 170 4.97 -15.80 8.97
C PHE A 170 5.29 -17.10 9.70
N GLY A 171 5.72 -18.11 8.96
CA GLY A 171 6.29 -19.30 9.56
C GLY A 171 7.73 -19.04 9.97
N MET A 172 8.06 -19.26 11.23
CA MET A 172 9.45 -19.27 11.71
C MET A 172 9.78 -20.66 12.24
N ARG A 173 10.98 -21.16 11.95
CA ARG A 173 11.43 -22.43 12.49
C ARG A 173 11.58 -22.35 14.01
N GLN A 174 11.11 -23.37 14.72
CA GLN A 174 11.08 -23.37 16.19
C GLN A 174 12.46 -23.11 16.83
N GLU A 175 13.54 -23.59 16.19
CA GLU A 175 14.91 -23.38 16.64
C GLU A 175 15.42 -21.93 16.51
N GLU A 176 14.76 -21.08 15.72
CA GLU A 176 15.12 -19.67 15.56
C GLU A 176 14.41 -18.76 16.57
N ILE A 177 13.35 -19.25 17.23
CA ILE A 177 12.57 -18.48 18.21
C ILE A 177 13.44 -17.95 19.37
N PRO A 178 14.35 -18.73 19.98
CA PRO A 178 15.23 -18.19 21.03
C PRO A 178 16.11 -17.05 20.52
N THR A 179 16.56 -17.11 19.26
CA THR A 179 17.34 -16.04 18.63
C THR A 179 16.48 -14.79 18.44
N LEU A 180 15.27 -14.93 17.91
CA LEU A 180 14.33 -13.81 17.76
C LEU A 180 14.05 -13.11 19.10
N VAL A 181 13.74 -13.87 20.15
CA VAL A 181 13.46 -13.32 21.49
C VAL A 181 14.69 -12.61 22.05
N LYS A 182 15.88 -13.20 21.90
CA LYS A 182 17.13 -12.56 22.34
C LYS A 182 17.37 -11.24 21.62
N LEU A 183 17.25 -11.23 20.29
CA LEU A 183 17.42 -10.03 19.48
C LEU A 183 16.43 -8.94 19.89
N SER A 184 15.16 -9.28 20.07
CA SER A 184 14.11 -8.33 20.50
C SER A 184 14.45 -7.69 21.85
N LYS A 185 14.87 -8.51 22.83
CA LYS A 185 15.27 -8.02 24.17
C LYS A 185 16.50 -7.11 24.16
N GLU A 186 17.41 -7.29 23.20
CA GLU A 186 18.58 -6.40 23.06
C GLU A 186 18.20 -4.99 22.58
N TRP A 187 17.01 -4.77 22.02
CA TRP A 187 16.58 -3.46 21.52
C TRP A 187 15.63 -2.70 22.45
N VAL A 188 15.16 -3.33 23.53
CA VAL A 188 14.34 -2.68 24.57
C VAL A 188 15.04 -1.43 25.11
N GLY A 189 14.27 -0.35 25.21
CA GLY A 189 14.70 0.98 25.66
C GLY A 189 15.50 1.78 24.64
N ARG A 190 15.70 1.26 23.42
CA ARG A 190 16.48 1.94 22.37
C ARG A 190 15.99 1.75 20.93
N SER A 191 14.92 0.99 20.71
CA SER A 191 14.24 0.94 19.41
C SER A 191 13.58 2.29 19.08
N VAL A 192 13.17 2.47 17.81
CA VAL A 192 12.42 3.66 17.41
C VAL A 192 11.08 3.75 18.17
N ASP A 193 10.40 2.62 18.36
CA ASP A 193 9.16 2.49 19.14
C ASP A 193 9.38 2.94 20.58
N ASP A 194 10.31 2.35 21.32
CA ASP A 194 10.53 2.69 22.74
C ASP A 194 11.02 4.12 22.96
N LEU A 195 11.93 4.60 22.11
CA LEU A 195 12.41 5.98 22.18
C LEU A 195 11.31 6.96 21.76
N GLY A 196 10.55 6.64 20.71
CA GLY A 196 9.39 7.41 20.28
C GLY A 196 8.39 7.54 21.41
N HIS A 197 7.95 6.41 21.96
CA HIS A 197 7.03 6.29 23.10
C HIS A 197 7.47 7.15 24.29
N LYS A 198 8.75 7.06 24.68
CA LYS A 198 9.30 7.84 25.79
C LYS A 198 9.10 9.36 25.62
N TYR A 199 9.24 9.87 24.40
CA TYR A 199 9.17 11.32 24.14
C TYR A 199 7.77 11.79 23.74
N GLU A 200 6.97 10.97 23.08
CA GLU A 200 5.59 11.33 22.72
C GLU A 200 4.68 11.50 23.93
N GLN A 201 4.97 10.83 25.05
CA GLN A 201 4.29 11.04 26.34
C GLN A 201 4.39 12.49 26.85
N MET A 202 5.33 13.29 26.33
CA MET A 202 5.48 14.71 26.68
C MET A 202 4.52 15.62 25.89
N VAL A 203 3.84 15.11 24.87
CA VAL A 203 2.87 15.86 24.07
C VAL A 203 1.63 16.14 24.93
N PRO A 204 1.13 17.40 24.99
CA PRO A 204 -0.14 17.68 25.63
C PRO A 204 -1.25 16.80 25.08
N ASP A 205 -2.15 16.33 25.94
CA ASP A 205 -3.25 15.44 25.58
C ASP A 205 -2.81 14.07 25.01
N TYR A 206 -1.59 13.61 25.33
CA TYR A 206 -1.08 12.29 24.93
C TYR A 206 -2.02 11.13 25.29
N ASP A 207 -2.73 11.20 26.42
CA ASP A 207 -3.72 10.18 26.81
C ASP A 207 -4.82 10.02 25.74
N ILE A 208 -5.18 11.10 25.02
CA ILE A 208 -6.11 11.05 23.90
C ILE A 208 -5.50 10.26 22.73
N LYS A 209 -4.21 10.45 22.41
CA LYS A 209 -3.53 9.64 21.39
C LYS A 209 -3.60 8.16 21.74
N GLU A 210 -3.30 7.77 22.98
CA GLU A 210 -3.39 6.36 23.37
C GLU A 210 -4.80 5.82 23.21
N ASN A 211 -5.81 6.57 23.63
CA ASN A 211 -7.21 6.14 23.50
C ASN A 211 -7.65 6.06 22.03
N VAL A 212 -7.18 6.98 21.18
CA VAL A 212 -7.38 6.97 19.73
C VAL A 212 -6.78 5.71 19.10
N MET A 213 -5.58 5.28 19.52
CA MET A 213 -4.96 4.04 19.07
C MET A 213 -5.72 2.80 19.58
N LYS A 214 -6.06 2.75 20.87
CA LYS A 214 -6.80 1.65 21.52
C LYS A 214 -8.19 1.42 20.93
N SER A 215 -8.85 2.50 20.49
CA SER A 215 -10.18 2.46 19.87
C SER A 215 -10.14 2.20 18.35
N LEU A 216 -8.95 2.12 17.74
CA LEU A 216 -8.70 2.04 16.29
C LEU A 216 -9.29 3.23 15.50
N ILE A 217 -9.41 4.41 16.13
CA ILE A 217 -9.69 5.64 15.37
C ILE A 217 -8.52 5.92 14.43
N CYS A 218 -7.28 5.74 14.88
CA CYS A 218 -6.11 5.68 14.02
C CYS A 218 -5.66 4.22 13.88
N MET A 219 -5.34 3.77 12.65
CA MET A 219 -5.06 2.36 12.39
C MET A 219 -3.70 1.88 12.95
N PHE A 220 -2.63 2.67 12.85
CA PHE A 220 -1.30 2.31 13.34
C PHE A 220 -0.39 3.55 13.47
N ASP A 221 0.66 3.45 14.29
CA ASP A 221 1.70 4.47 14.45
C ASP A 221 2.66 4.50 13.26
N SER A 222 3.13 5.69 12.87
CA SER A 222 3.82 5.89 11.60
C SER A 222 5.32 5.60 11.66
N GLY A 223 6.02 6.15 12.66
CA GLY A 223 7.48 6.30 12.59
C GLY A 223 8.31 5.04 12.83
N PHE A 224 7.71 3.97 13.35
CA PHE A 224 8.40 2.69 13.58
C PHE A 224 7.75 1.50 12.85
N THR A 225 6.50 1.64 12.40
CA THR A 225 5.79 0.53 11.76
C THR A 225 6.21 0.35 10.31
N LEU A 226 6.16 1.45 9.53
CA LEU A 226 6.56 1.50 8.13
C LEU A 226 7.13 2.90 7.81
N PRO A 227 8.32 3.25 8.36
CA PRO A 227 8.87 4.59 8.25
C PRO A 227 9.28 4.99 6.82
N GLN A 228 9.53 3.99 5.97
CA GLN A 228 9.75 4.17 4.54
C GLN A 228 8.66 3.47 3.72
N GLY A 229 8.63 3.75 2.42
CA GLY A 229 7.64 3.20 1.51
C GLY A 229 6.48 4.17 1.25
N ARG A 230 5.50 3.69 0.47
CA ARG A 230 4.54 4.56 -0.24
C ARG A 230 5.30 5.68 -0.96
N GLU A 231 6.35 5.29 -1.67
CA GLU A 231 7.26 6.17 -2.40
C GLU A 231 7.78 5.45 -3.63
N VAL A 232 8.46 6.17 -4.51
CA VAL A 232 9.06 5.60 -5.71
C VAL A 232 10.58 5.52 -5.51
N VAL A 233 11.18 4.35 -5.77
CA VAL A 233 12.64 4.21 -5.75
C VAL A 233 13.26 4.93 -6.95
N ASN A 234 14.55 5.23 -6.88
CA ASN A 234 15.27 5.81 -8.01
C ASN A 234 16.47 4.93 -8.38
N TYR A 235 16.49 4.42 -9.61
CA TYR A 235 17.54 3.51 -10.07
C TYR A 235 18.66 4.23 -10.84
N TYR A 236 18.57 5.54 -11.03
CA TYR A 236 19.46 6.28 -11.93
C TYR A 236 20.94 6.09 -11.58
N PHE A 237 21.33 6.30 -10.31
CA PHE A 237 22.75 6.32 -9.97
C PHE A 237 23.44 4.96 -10.21
N PRO A 238 22.91 3.80 -9.75
CA PRO A 238 23.52 2.52 -10.06
C PRO A 238 23.51 2.19 -11.55
N LEU A 239 22.44 2.53 -12.25
CA LEU A 239 22.31 2.30 -13.69
C LEU A 239 23.25 3.18 -14.53
N GLN A 240 23.56 4.39 -14.09
CA GLN A 240 24.43 5.32 -14.79
C GLN A 240 25.91 5.06 -14.51
N TYR A 241 26.26 4.79 -13.25
CA TYR A 241 27.65 4.81 -12.77
C TYR A 241 28.18 3.45 -12.31
N GLY A 242 27.31 2.46 -12.05
CA GLY A 242 27.69 1.25 -11.33
C GLY A 242 28.07 1.53 -9.87
N PHE A 243 28.26 0.48 -9.08
CA PHE A 243 28.62 0.62 -7.66
C PHE A 243 30.01 1.24 -7.46
N ASP A 244 31.00 0.90 -8.29
CA ASP A 244 32.34 1.50 -8.19
C ASP A 244 32.33 2.97 -8.56
N GLY A 245 31.51 3.39 -9.53
CA GLY A 245 31.35 4.80 -9.86
C GLY A 245 30.83 5.60 -8.67
N ILE A 246 29.76 5.14 -8.02
CA ILE A 246 29.20 5.82 -6.83
C ILE A 246 30.19 5.78 -5.65
N LYS A 247 30.86 4.65 -5.43
CA LYS A 247 31.90 4.52 -4.39
C LYS A 247 33.05 5.49 -4.60
N ASN A 248 33.50 5.65 -5.84
CA ASN A 248 34.56 6.61 -6.19
C ASN A 248 34.09 8.05 -5.98
N MET A 249 32.84 8.39 -6.36
CA MET A 249 32.26 9.70 -6.03
C MET A 249 32.26 9.94 -4.52
N ALA A 250 31.85 8.97 -3.71
CA ALA A 250 31.89 9.10 -2.25
C ALA A 250 33.31 9.33 -1.73
N ILE A 251 34.31 8.59 -2.24
CA ILE A 251 35.73 8.76 -1.88
C ILE A 251 36.26 10.15 -2.25
N GLU A 252 35.88 10.67 -3.43
CA GLU A 252 36.23 12.02 -3.85
C GLU A 252 35.59 13.07 -2.94
N ARG A 253 34.29 12.94 -2.67
CA ARG A 253 33.56 13.84 -1.79
C ARG A 253 34.09 13.82 -0.37
N ILE A 254 34.47 12.66 0.17
CA ILE A 254 35.14 12.55 1.47
C ILE A 254 36.36 13.46 1.52
N LYS A 255 37.23 13.42 0.49
CA LYS A 255 38.43 14.28 0.45
C LYS A 255 38.08 15.76 0.42
N GLU A 256 37.01 16.14 -0.28
CA GLU A 256 36.56 17.52 -0.39
C GLU A 256 35.96 18.06 0.92
N VAL A 257 35.08 17.29 1.56
CA VAL A 257 34.30 17.79 2.71
C VAL A 257 34.94 17.50 4.08
N SER A 258 35.97 16.65 4.14
CA SER A 258 36.64 16.29 5.39
C SER A 258 37.16 17.53 6.14
N GLY A 259 36.64 17.78 7.34
CA GLY A 259 37.04 18.94 8.15
C GLY A 259 36.38 20.27 7.75
N ASN A 260 35.54 20.28 6.70
CA ASN A 260 34.95 21.49 6.13
C ASN A 260 33.43 21.52 6.35
N ALA A 261 32.95 22.52 7.09
CA ALA A 261 31.52 22.73 7.32
C ALA A 261 30.82 23.48 6.16
N ASP A 262 31.56 24.09 5.24
CA ASP A 262 31.08 24.84 4.06
C ASP A 262 29.91 25.80 4.31
N GLY A 263 29.96 26.52 5.43
CA GLY A 263 28.96 27.52 5.79
C GLY A 263 27.71 26.98 6.48
N ASP A 264 27.60 25.66 6.68
CA ASP A 264 26.55 25.02 7.48
C ASP A 264 27.11 24.57 8.85
N GLY A 265 26.81 25.36 9.88
CA GLY A 265 27.28 25.12 11.24
C GLY A 265 26.54 24.03 12.02
N LEU A 266 25.50 23.41 11.45
CA LEU A 266 24.70 22.39 12.12
C LEU A 266 25.02 21.00 11.57
N ILE A 267 24.95 20.83 10.25
CA ILE A 267 25.08 19.52 9.58
C ILE A 267 26.15 19.52 8.49
N GLY A 268 26.88 20.62 8.28
CA GLY A 268 27.91 20.69 7.24
C GLY A 268 29.03 19.66 7.41
N MET A 269 29.39 19.36 8.66
CA MET A 269 30.36 18.30 8.99
C MET A 269 29.81 16.88 8.75
N ASP A 270 28.49 16.69 8.81
CA ASP A 270 27.86 15.38 8.65
C ASP A 270 27.99 14.83 7.23
N ARG A 271 28.32 15.69 6.26
CA ARG A 271 28.59 15.27 4.88
C ARG A 271 29.71 14.25 4.79
N LEU A 272 30.77 14.43 5.58
CA LEU A 272 31.86 13.45 5.67
C LEU A 272 31.32 12.06 6.04
N TYR A 273 30.56 12.01 7.12
CA TYR A 273 30.04 10.75 7.65
C TYR A 273 29.02 10.12 6.71
N TYR A 274 28.23 10.94 6.01
CA TYR A 274 27.29 10.44 5.01
C TYR A 274 28.01 9.81 3.80
N TYR A 275 29.03 10.46 3.23
CA TYR A 275 29.78 9.87 2.12
C TYR A 275 30.55 8.62 2.54
N GLU A 276 31.10 8.60 3.75
CA GLU A 276 31.73 7.39 4.29
C GLU A 276 30.71 6.27 4.49
N ALA A 277 29.51 6.58 4.98
CA ALA A 277 28.41 5.62 5.06
C ALA A 277 28.01 5.05 3.68
N ILE A 278 27.99 5.88 2.64
CA ILE A 278 27.75 5.44 1.25
C ILE A 278 28.84 4.47 0.79
N ARG A 279 30.11 4.82 0.98
CA ARG A 279 31.25 3.96 0.62
C ARG A 279 31.13 2.60 1.30
N THR A 280 30.84 2.60 2.59
CA THR A 280 30.68 1.39 3.42
C THR A 280 29.50 0.54 2.96
N ILE A 281 28.32 1.12 2.75
CA ILE A 281 27.16 0.31 2.37
C ILE A 281 27.30 -0.27 0.96
N ILE A 282 27.95 0.44 0.03
CA ILE A 282 28.25 -0.08 -1.29
C ILE A 282 29.10 -1.35 -1.15
N GLU A 283 30.17 -1.35 -0.35
CA GLU A 283 30.97 -2.57 -0.12
C GLU A 283 30.15 -3.75 0.40
N GLY A 284 29.13 -3.48 1.23
CA GLY A 284 28.17 -4.50 1.67
C GLY A 284 27.34 -5.08 0.54
N LEU A 285 26.81 -4.22 -0.35
CA LEU A 285 26.07 -4.65 -1.54
C LEU A 285 26.96 -5.44 -2.51
N GLN A 286 28.21 -4.98 -2.73
CA GLN A 286 29.16 -5.70 -3.59
C GLN A 286 29.41 -7.10 -3.03
N ALA A 287 29.68 -7.22 -1.73
CA ALA A 287 29.86 -8.52 -1.08
C ALA A 287 28.62 -9.41 -1.21
N TRP A 288 27.41 -8.85 -1.02
CA TRP A 288 26.17 -9.60 -1.17
C TRP A 288 25.97 -10.15 -2.57
N ILE A 289 26.18 -9.32 -3.61
CA ILE A 289 26.07 -9.73 -5.01
C ILE A 289 27.10 -10.81 -5.34
N LEU A 290 28.33 -10.66 -4.87
CA LEU A 290 29.41 -11.64 -5.11
C LEU A 290 29.18 -12.96 -4.38
N ASN A 291 28.52 -12.95 -3.22
CA ASN A 291 28.09 -14.18 -2.55
C ASN A 291 27.12 -14.98 -3.44
N TYR A 292 26.18 -14.29 -4.10
CA TYR A 292 25.29 -14.94 -5.08
C TYR A 292 26.04 -15.40 -6.34
N ALA A 293 26.99 -14.61 -6.86
CA ALA A 293 27.81 -15.02 -8.01
C ALA A 293 28.58 -16.30 -7.71
N LYS A 294 29.26 -16.35 -6.55
CA LYS A 294 29.96 -17.54 -6.06
C LYS A 294 29.00 -18.73 -5.90
N HIS A 295 27.82 -18.51 -5.34
CA HIS A 295 26.84 -19.58 -5.18
C HIS A 295 26.35 -20.13 -6.53
N ALA A 296 26.16 -19.28 -7.54
CA ALA A 296 25.84 -19.72 -8.89
C ALA A 296 26.97 -20.58 -9.49
N GLU A 297 28.23 -20.20 -9.32
CA GLU A 297 29.39 -21.00 -9.75
C GLU A 297 29.42 -22.37 -9.06
N GLU A 298 29.17 -22.42 -7.74
CA GLU A 298 29.07 -23.67 -6.98
C GLU A 298 27.94 -24.58 -7.51
N LEU A 299 26.76 -24.02 -7.78
CA LEU A 299 25.63 -24.76 -8.37
C LEU A 299 25.95 -25.26 -9.79
N GLY A 300 26.65 -24.45 -10.60
CA GLY A 300 27.13 -24.81 -11.94
C GLY A 300 28.12 -25.99 -11.91
N ASN A 301 28.91 -26.12 -10.86
CA ASN A 301 29.88 -27.21 -10.70
C ASN A 301 29.24 -28.55 -10.31
N ILE A 302 28.06 -28.54 -9.66
CA ILE A 302 27.39 -29.76 -9.19
C ILE A 302 26.22 -30.21 -10.08
N THR A 303 25.62 -29.30 -10.85
CA THR A 303 24.51 -29.64 -11.75
C THR A 303 24.96 -30.58 -12.87
N GLN A 304 24.11 -31.55 -13.23
CA GLN A 304 24.34 -32.48 -14.35
C GLN A 304 23.62 -32.02 -15.63
N ASP A 305 22.75 -31.01 -15.54
CA ASP A 305 22.04 -30.44 -16.68
C ASP A 305 22.90 -29.33 -17.32
N ASN A 306 23.32 -29.54 -18.57
CA ASN A 306 24.18 -28.59 -19.30
C ASN A 306 23.49 -27.24 -19.57
N THR A 307 22.16 -27.23 -19.74
CA THR A 307 21.40 -25.98 -19.93
C THR A 307 21.41 -25.19 -18.63
N GLN A 308 21.08 -25.85 -17.52
CA GLN A 308 21.10 -25.22 -16.21
C GLN A 308 22.50 -24.74 -15.82
N LYS A 309 23.55 -25.49 -16.22
CA LYS A 309 24.95 -25.09 -16.02
C LYS A 309 25.27 -23.77 -16.72
N SER A 310 24.93 -23.66 -18.01
CA SER A 310 25.11 -22.43 -18.79
C SER A 310 24.38 -21.26 -18.14
N GLU A 311 23.15 -21.49 -17.66
CA GLU A 311 22.38 -20.44 -16.97
C GLU A 311 23.04 -19.96 -15.67
N TYR A 312 23.62 -20.86 -14.88
CA TYR A 312 24.37 -20.49 -13.68
C TYR A 312 25.66 -19.73 -14.01
N GLU A 313 26.37 -20.12 -15.08
CA GLU A 313 27.54 -19.38 -15.57
C GLU A 313 27.16 -17.96 -16.03
N GLU A 314 26.04 -17.81 -16.74
CA GLU A 314 25.50 -16.50 -17.13
C GLU A 314 25.05 -15.65 -15.93
N ILE A 315 24.44 -16.27 -14.91
CA ILE A 315 24.10 -15.59 -13.65
C ILE A 315 25.37 -15.11 -12.97
N ALA A 316 26.38 -15.96 -12.84
CA ALA A 316 27.66 -15.62 -12.22
C ALA A 316 28.33 -14.47 -12.98
N GLU A 317 28.37 -14.50 -14.31
CA GLU A 317 28.93 -13.41 -15.13
C GLU A 317 28.17 -12.10 -14.89
N CYS A 318 26.83 -12.14 -14.98
CA CYS A 318 25.98 -10.98 -14.75
C CYS A 318 26.24 -10.35 -13.37
N LEU A 319 26.25 -11.15 -12.31
CA LEU A 319 26.43 -10.68 -10.94
C LEU A 319 27.85 -10.17 -10.68
N ASN A 320 28.87 -10.89 -11.15
CA ASN A 320 30.27 -10.44 -11.06
C ASN A 320 30.46 -9.08 -11.75
N TRP A 321 29.76 -8.82 -12.86
CA TRP A 321 29.82 -7.55 -13.55
C TRP A 321 29.12 -6.43 -12.77
N ILE A 322 27.81 -6.59 -12.47
CA ILE A 322 27.00 -5.53 -11.86
C ILE A 322 27.38 -5.24 -10.41
N ALA A 323 28.12 -6.14 -9.74
CA ALA A 323 28.70 -5.87 -8.42
C ALA A 323 29.62 -4.64 -8.43
N TYR A 324 30.17 -4.26 -9.59
CA TYR A 324 31.10 -3.14 -9.69
C TYR A 324 30.67 -2.13 -10.75
N ASN A 325 30.23 -2.62 -11.90
CA ASN A 325 30.21 -1.84 -13.13
C ASN A 325 28.79 -1.41 -13.53
N LYS A 326 28.74 -0.40 -14.39
CA LYS A 326 27.53 -0.01 -15.12
C LYS A 326 27.00 -1.19 -15.95
N PRO A 327 25.68 -1.49 -15.96
CA PRO A 327 25.13 -2.59 -16.75
C PRO A 327 25.32 -2.36 -18.26
N ARG A 328 25.71 -3.43 -18.96
CA ARG A 328 25.98 -3.47 -20.40
C ARG A 328 24.76 -3.85 -21.22
N THR A 329 23.92 -4.72 -20.66
CA THR A 329 22.78 -5.36 -21.34
C THR A 329 21.47 -5.09 -20.59
N PHE A 330 20.34 -5.34 -21.26
CA PHE A 330 19.02 -5.26 -20.66
C PHE A 330 18.88 -6.22 -19.47
N ARG A 331 19.39 -7.45 -19.56
CA ARG A 331 19.35 -8.43 -18.46
C ARG A 331 20.11 -7.91 -17.24
N GLU A 332 21.31 -7.36 -17.42
CA GLU A 332 22.11 -6.80 -16.33
C GLU A 332 21.42 -5.59 -15.69
N ALA A 333 20.83 -4.71 -16.50
CA ALA A 333 20.10 -3.55 -15.99
C ALA A 333 18.84 -3.96 -15.22
N LEU A 334 18.07 -4.92 -15.73
CA LEU A 334 16.90 -5.47 -15.05
C LEU A 334 17.28 -6.16 -13.73
N GLN A 335 18.32 -7.00 -13.73
CA GLN A 335 18.86 -7.62 -12.52
C GLN A 335 19.29 -6.56 -11.51
N LEU A 336 20.04 -5.53 -11.93
CA LEU A 336 20.50 -4.47 -11.03
C LEU A 336 19.34 -3.69 -10.42
N THR A 337 18.29 -3.35 -11.18
CA THR A 337 17.10 -2.69 -10.61
C THR A 337 16.44 -3.56 -9.54
N TYR A 338 16.28 -4.86 -9.79
CA TYR A 338 15.72 -5.78 -8.80
C TYR A 338 16.60 -5.90 -7.56
N THR A 339 17.92 -6.07 -7.73
CA THR A 339 18.90 -6.10 -6.62
C THR A 339 18.83 -4.84 -5.75
N ILE A 340 18.78 -3.66 -6.39
CA ILE A 340 18.62 -2.38 -5.67
C ILE A 340 17.30 -2.35 -4.90
N HIS A 341 16.21 -2.77 -5.55
CA HIS A 341 14.88 -2.77 -4.95
C HIS A 341 14.84 -3.59 -3.65
N ILE A 342 15.28 -4.86 -3.69
CA ILE A 342 15.29 -5.73 -2.52
C ILE A 342 16.32 -5.30 -1.46
N SER A 343 17.39 -4.59 -1.86
CA SER A 343 18.34 -4.03 -0.90
C SER A 343 17.70 -2.93 -0.06
N VAL A 344 16.95 -2.01 -0.67
CA VAL A 344 16.22 -0.97 0.06
C VAL A 344 15.17 -1.59 0.98
N LEU A 345 14.40 -2.57 0.50
CA LEU A 345 13.43 -3.30 1.32
C LEU A 345 14.05 -4.08 2.49
N ASN A 346 15.36 -4.29 2.51
CA ASN A 346 16.07 -4.95 3.60
C ASN A 346 16.62 -3.96 4.64
N GLU A 347 16.68 -2.66 4.37
CA GLU A 347 17.18 -1.70 5.36
C GLU A 347 16.14 -1.44 6.47
N ASP A 348 14.85 -1.43 6.14
CA ASP A 348 13.74 -1.20 7.08
C ASP A 348 12.54 -2.12 6.80
N ALA A 349 11.51 -2.06 7.66
CA ALA A 349 10.18 -2.54 7.32
C ALA A 349 9.52 -1.58 6.32
N ILE A 350 9.37 -2.03 5.07
CA ILE A 350 8.90 -1.19 3.97
C ILE A 350 7.81 -1.92 3.18
N SER A 351 6.71 -1.21 2.94
CA SER A 351 5.68 -1.59 1.98
C SER A 351 5.42 -0.41 1.04
N GLY A 352 5.11 -0.67 -0.22
CA GLY A 352 4.89 0.40 -1.19
C GLY A 352 6.16 1.11 -1.63
N LEU A 353 7.31 0.42 -1.62
CA LEU A 353 8.45 0.88 -2.38
C LEU A 353 8.14 0.59 -3.86
N SER A 354 7.70 1.59 -4.59
CA SER A 354 7.29 1.39 -5.97
C SER A 354 8.50 1.32 -6.89
N VAL A 355 8.39 0.45 -7.89
CA VAL A 355 9.35 0.33 -9.00
C VAL A 355 9.37 1.62 -9.82
N GLY A 356 8.24 2.32 -9.90
CA GLY A 356 8.10 3.51 -10.73
C GLY A 356 7.98 3.14 -12.21
N ARG A 357 8.56 3.95 -13.10
CA ARG A 357 8.35 3.84 -14.55
C ARG A 357 9.41 2.96 -15.22
N LEU A 358 9.48 1.69 -14.80
CA LEU A 358 10.52 0.74 -15.22
C LEU A 358 10.66 0.65 -16.75
N GLY A 359 9.55 0.65 -17.48
CA GLY A 359 9.53 0.57 -18.94
C GLY A 359 10.15 1.79 -19.64
N GLN A 360 10.28 2.92 -18.96
CA GLN A 360 10.99 4.11 -19.45
C GLN A 360 12.44 4.14 -18.96
N ILE A 361 12.67 3.71 -17.72
CA ILE A 361 14.00 3.61 -17.10
C ILE A 361 14.88 2.62 -17.87
N LEU A 362 14.34 1.46 -18.27
CA LEU A 362 15.08 0.39 -18.94
C LEU A 362 14.96 0.39 -20.46
N TYR A 363 14.15 1.30 -21.03
CA TYR A 363 14.04 1.45 -22.49
C TYR A 363 15.40 1.62 -23.19
N PRO A 364 16.37 2.38 -22.65
CA PRO A 364 17.67 2.56 -23.28
C PRO A 364 18.43 1.25 -23.51
N TRP A 365 18.44 0.33 -22.54
CA TRP A 365 19.08 -0.99 -22.70
C TRP A 365 18.27 -1.91 -23.60
N PHE A 366 16.93 -1.86 -23.52
CA PHE A 366 16.06 -2.62 -24.41
C PHE A 366 16.30 -2.25 -25.87
N GLU A 367 16.27 -0.95 -26.20
CA GLU A 367 16.55 -0.45 -27.56
C GLU A 367 17.95 -0.90 -28.02
N GLN A 368 18.97 -0.70 -27.20
CA GLN A 368 20.35 -1.05 -27.51
C GLN A 368 20.53 -2.55 -27.81
N ASP A 369 19.89 -3.44 -27.03
CA ASP A 369 20.04 -4.89 -27.18
C ASP A 369 19.24 -5.44 -28.35
N ILE A 370 18.04 -4.92 -28.61
CA ILE A 370 17.24 -5.26 -29.79
C ILE A 370 17.96 -4.83 -31.06
N GLU A 371 18.48 -3.60 -31.13
CA GLU A 371 19.21 -3.09 -32.30
C GLU A 371 20.50 -3.88 -32.58
N ALA A 372 21.18 -4.34 -31.53
CA ALA A 372 22.41 -5.11 -31.66
C ALA A 372 22.20 -6.61 -31.88
N GLY A 373 20.94 -7.09 -31.89
CA GLY A 373 20.62 -8.52 -32.00
C GLY A 373 21.12 -9.35 -30.82
N ARG A 374 21.31 -8.74 -29.64
CA ARG A 374 21.72 -9.43 -28.40
C ARG A 374 20.57 -10.16 -27.71
N THR A 375 19.34 -9.72 -27.97
CA THR A 375 18.13 -10.35 -27.44
C THR A 375 16.95 -10.20 -28.40
N THR A 376 15.85 -10.87 -28.09
CA THR A 376 14.57 -10.83 -28.80
C THR A 376 13.45 -10.33 -27.88
N GLU A 377 12.32 -9.91 -28.44
CA GLU A 377 11.17 -9.50 -27.62
C GLU A 377 10.60 -10.68 -26.80
N GLU A 378 10.70 -11.91 -27.32
CA GLU A 378 10.30 -13.13 -26.62
C GLU A 378 11.17 -13.40 -25.38
N GLU A 379 12.49 -13.19 -25.48
CA GLU A 379 13.40 -13.32 -24.33
C GLU A 379 13.19 -12.20 -23.32
N VAL A 380 12.93 -10.97 -23.77
CA VAL A 380 12.56 -9.85 -22.89
C VAL A 380 11.24 -10.14 -22.18
N LEU A 381 10.25 -10.68 -22.88
CA LEU A 381 8.98 -11.11 -22.28
C LEU A 381 9.21 -12.18 -21.21
N GLU A 382 10.01 -13.22 -21.47
CA GLU A 382 10.37 -14.23 -20.46
C GLU A 382 11.01 -13.57 -19.21
N LEU A 383 11.96 -12.66 -19.40
CA LEU A 383 12.59 -11.93 -18.29
C LEU A 383 11.58 -11.09 -17.49
N LEU A 384 10.62 -10.45 -18.16
CA LEU A 384 9.56 -9.68 -17.51
C LEU A 384 8.57 -10.59 -16.77
N GLU A 385 8.23 -11.77 -17.29
CA GLU A 385 7.43 -12.76 -16.55
C GLU A 385 8.15 -13.23 -15.29
N LEU A 386 9.46 -13.52 -15.38
CA LEU A 386 10.29 -13.86 -14.23
C LEU A 386 10.36 -12.73 -13.21
N HIS A 387 10.48 -11.49 -13.68
CA HIS A 387 10.44 -10.28 -12.83
C HIS A 387 9.15 -10.25 -12.01
N ARG A 388 7.99 -10.52 -12.63
CA ARG A 388 6.70 -10.61 -11.91
C ARG A 388 6.71 -11.66 -10.80
N VAL A 389 7.27 -12.85 -11.07
CA VAL A 389 7.39 -13.91 -10.06
C VAL A 389 8.27 -13.43 -8.89
N LYS A 390 9.44 -12.83 -9.16
CA LYS A 390 10.35 -12.32 -8.13
C LYS A 390 9.71 -11.25 -7.25
N TYR A 391 9.01 -10.29 -7.85
CA TYR A 391 8.31 -9.23 -7.10
C TYR A 391 7.14 -9.77 -6.27
N THR A 392 6.47 -10.81 -6.76
CA THR A 392 5.38 -11.48 -6.03
C THR A 392 5.88 -12.22 -4.78
N CYS A 393 7.15 -12.62 -4.76
CA CYS A 393 7.80 -13.24 -3.61
C CYS A 393 8.17 -12.26 -2.48
N ILE A 394 8.09 -10.94 -2.72
CA ILE A 394 8.46 -9.93 -1.73
C ILE A 394 7.40 -9.87 -0.63
N ASP A 395 7.81 -10.25 0.59
CA ASP A 395 7.01 -10.09 1.81
C ASP A 395 7.56 -8.95 2.70
N CYS A 396 6.66 -8.32 3.47
CA CYS A 396 6.97 -7.29 4.46
C CYS A 396 6.63 -7.80 5.85
N PHE A 397 7.62 -7.92 6.73
CA PHE A 397 7.38 -8.30 8.12
C PHE A 397 6.99 -7.08 8.96
N ALA A 398 5.75 -7.07 9.44
CA ALA A 398 5.17 -6.03 10.30
C ALA A 398 4.09 -6.64 11.21
N SER A 399 3.42 -5.81 12.01
CA SER A 399 2.36 -6.27 12.93
C SER A 399 1.16 -6.83 12.17
N THR A 400 0.38 -7.73 12.79
CA THR A 400 -0.86 -8.28 12.22
C THR A 400 -1.82 -7.18 11.75
N GLY A 401 -1.87 -6.05 12.48
CA GLY A 401 -2.64 -4.87 12.11
C GLY A 401 -2.24 -4.31 10.74
N VAL A 402 -0.96 -4.33 10.42
CA VAL A 402 -0.42 -3.82 9.15
C VAL A 402 -0.51 -4.87 8.07
N VAL A 403 0.15 -6.03 8.23
CA VAL A 403 0.21 -7.05 7.17
C VAL A 403 -1.17 -7.63 6.85
N GLY A 404 -2.07 -7.73 7.83
CA GLY A 404 -3.44 -8.20 7.62
C GLY A 404 -4.41 -7.05 7.41
N GLY A 405 -4.53 -6.18 8.43
CA GLY A 405 -5.53 -5.12 8.47
C GLY A 405 -5.33 -3.98 7.47
N VAL A 406 -4.12 -3.80 6.93
CA VAL A 406 -3.85 -2.80 5.88
C VAL A 406 -3.50 -3.51 4.58
N LEU A 407 -2.42 -4.29 4.58
CA LEU A 407 -1.77 -4.76 3.36
C LEU A 407 -2.42 -6.00 2.73
N SER A 408 -3.18 -6.79 3.49
CA SER A 408 -3.58 -8.17 3.12
C SER A 408 -2.43 -8.98 2.51
N GLY A 409 -1.24 -8.81 3.06
CA GLY A 409 -0.01 -9.47 2.64
C GLY A 409 0.65 -8.96 1.36
N ASN A 410 0.05 -8.02 0.61
CA ASN A 410 0.70 -7.40 -0.55
C ASN A 410 1.76 -6.38 -0.11
N THR A 411 2.81 -6.17 -0.91
CA THR A 411 3.91 -5.23 -0.59
C THR A 411 3.99 -4.02 -1.50
N PHE A 412 2.98 -3.85 -2.38
CA PHE A 412 2.71 -2.65 -3.17
C PHE A 412 3.91 -2.16 -4.00
N ASN A 413 4.70 -3.08 -4.55
CA ASN A 413 5.80 -2.73 -5.44
C ASN A 413 5.24 -2.31 -6.82
N ASN A 414 4.72 -1.08 -6.91
CA ASN A 414 3.94 -0.61 -8.06
C ASN A 414 4.82 -0.22 -9.24
N LEU A 415 4.41 -0.62 -10.44
CA LEU A 415 5.05 -0.28 -11.70
C LEU A 415 4.10 0.61 -12.52
N THR A 416 4.49 1.87 -12.65
CA THR A 416 3.75 2.88 -13.42
C THR A 416 4.10 2.77 -14.91
N ILE A 417 3.10 2.82 -15.79
CA ILE A 417 3.23 2.79 -17.25
C ILE A 417 2.46 3.98 -17.88
N GLY A 418 2.78 4.35 -19.12
CA GLY A 418 2.14 5.47 -19.80
C GLY A 418 2.59 6.84 -19.27
N GLY A 419 1.65 7.78 -19.18
CA GLY A 419 1.93 9.19 -18.86
C GLY A 419 2.68 9.94 -19.96
N LEU A 420 3.39 11.00 -19.56
CA LEU A 420 4.13 11.88 -20.48
C LEU A 420 5.63 11.87 -20.23
N LYS A 421 6.41 12.17 -21.27
CA LYS A 421 7.85 12.45 -21.18
C LYS A 421 8.07 13.87 -20.66
N LYS A 422 9.32 14.21 -20.35
CA LYS A 422 9.72 15.57 -19.92
C LYS A 422 9.21 16.68 -20.83
N ASP A 423 9.26 16.47 -22.14
CA ASP A 423 8.80 17.42 -23.17
C ASP A 423 7.26 17.48 -23.34
N GLY A 424 6.52 16.62 -22.64
CA GLY A 424 5.06 16.56 -22.70
C GLY A 424 4.52 15.73 -23.86
N THR A 425 5.37 14.98 -24.58
CA THR A 425 4.94 13.95 -25.53
C THR A 425 4.57 12.65 -24.81
N GLN A 426 3.89 11.74 -25.51
CA GLN A 426 3.47 10.45 -24.98
C GLN A 426 4.69 9.62 -24.53
N ALA A 427 4.61 8.94 -23.38
CA ALA A 427 5.72 8.15 -22.84
C ALA A 427 5.62 6.64 -23.05
N SER A 428 4.46 6.14 -23.52
CA SER A 428 4.31 4.72 -23.88
C SER A 428 5.29 4.30 -24.96
N ASN A 429 5.78 3.07 -24.84
CA ASN A 429 6.82 2.52 -25.70
C ASN A 429 6.73 1.00 -25.82
N ARG A 430 7.57 0.40 -26.67
CA ARG A 430 7.59 -1.04 -26.95
C ARG A 430 7.84 -1.89 -25.70
N LEU A 431 8.72 -1.45 -24.80
CA LEU A 431 8.99 -2.19 -23.57
C LEU A 431 7.78 -2.16 -22.62
N GLU A 432 7.04 -1.05 -22.54
CA GLU A 432 5.80 -0.99 -21.76
C GLU A 432 4.70 -1.89 -22.33
N MET A 433 4.62 -2.08 -23.65
CA MET A 433 3.73 -3.08 -24.27
C MET A 433 4.07 -4.51 -23.81
N LEU A 434 5.37 -4.84 -23.73
CA LEU A 434 5.83 -6.13 -23.21
C LEU A 434 5.60 -6.30 -21.70
N ILE A 435 5.70 -5.22 -20.92
CA ILE A 435 5.37 -5.23 -19.48
C ILE A 435 3.88 -5.54 -19.28
N VAL A 436 3.00 -4.94 -20.08
CA VAL A 436 1.56 -5.25 -20.04
C VAL A 436 1.31 -6.69 -20.51
N GLU A 437 1.98 -7.16 -21.56
CA GLU A 437 1.86 -8.55 -22.01
C GLU A 437 2.33 -9.55 -20.94
N ALA A 438 3.45 -9.28 -20.25
CA ALA A 438 3.91 -10.10 -19.13
C ALA A 438 2.86 -10.15 -18.00
N GLY A 439 2.14 -9.05 -17.77
CA GLY A 439 1.03 -8.98 -16.83
C GLY A 439 -0.18 -9.83 -17.24
N ILE A 440 -0.38 -10.06 -18.54
CA ILE A 440 -1.42 -10.91 -19.13
C ILE A 440 -0.99 -12.38 -19.10
N THR A 441 0.23 -12.69 -19.52
CA THR A 441 0.72 -14.08 -19.67
C THR A 441 1.12 -14.69 -18.33
N CYS A 442 1.78 -13.93 -17.46
CA CYS A 442 2.17 -14.35 -16.11
C CYS A 442 1.38 -13.56 -15.05
N ALA A 443 0.09 -13.89 -14.95
CA ALA A 443 -0.81 -13.30 -13.98
C ALA A 443 -0.34 -13.61 -12.54
N THR A 444 0.11 -12.57 -11.82
CA THR A 444 0.57 -12.61 -10.43
C THR A 444 0.21 -11.30 -9.70
N PRO A 445 0.14 -11.27 -8.36
CA PRO A 445 -0.21 -10.07 -7.59
C PRO A 445 0.71 -8.86 -7.84
N GLN A 446 2.00 -9.09 -8.12
CA GLN A 446 3.01 -8.03 -8.18
C GLN A 446 3.98 -8.20 -9.36
N PRO A 447 4.60 -7.09 -9.84
CA PRO A 447 4.20 -5.71 -9.55
C PRO A 447 2.78 -5.43 -10.09
N THR A 448 2.00 -4.67 -9.32
CA THR A 448 0.75 -4.10 -9.87
C THR A 448 1.13 -3.11 -10.95
N LEU A 449 0.34 -3.05 -12.02
CA LEU A 449 0.50 -2.06 -13.06
C LEU A 449 -0.41 -0.85 -12.79
N SER A 450 0.09 0.35 -13.06
CA SER A 450 -0.64 1.61 -12.91
C SER A 450 -0.48 2.44 -14.18
N CYS A 451 -1.53 2.54 -14.98
CA CYS A 451 -1.53 3.35 -16.19
C CYS A 451 -1.84 4.80 -15.85
N PHE A 452 -0.86 5.69 -16.03
CA PHE A 452 -1.13 7.12 -16.03
C PHE A 452 -1.82 7.51 -17.34
N TYR A 453 -3.14 7.57 -17.30
CA TYR A 453 -3.99 7.98 -18.40
C TYR A 453 -3.70 9.43 -18.78
N ASP A 454 -3.46 9.65 -20.07
CA ASP A 454 -3.35 10.96 -20.69
C ASP A 454 -3.99 10.88 -22.09
N GLU A 455 -4.65 11.95 -22.53
CA GLU A 455 -5.29 12.02 -23.86
C GLU A 455 -4.28 11.84 -25.00
N LYS A 456 -2.98 12.05 -24.75
CA LYS A 456 -1.92 11.88 -25.74
C LYS A 456 -1.45 10.43 -25.91
N LEU A 457 -1.87 9.52 -25.04
CA LEU A 457 -1.47 8.11 -25.16
C LEU A 457 -2.11 7.45 -26.39
N PRO A 458 -1.37 6.61 -27.13
CA PRO A 458 -1.91 5.89 -28.29
C PRO A 458 -3.07 4.97 -27.90
N GLU A 459 -4.11 4.92 -28.74
CA GLU A 459 -5.27 4.02 -28.57
C GLU A 459 -4.85 2.56 -28.38
N GLU A 460 -3.86 2.10 -29.16
CA GLU A 460 -3.34 0.73 -29.11
C GLU A 460 -2.80 0.37 -27.71
N PHE A 461 -2.04 1.28 -27.09
CA PHE A 461 -1.52 1.08 -25.76
C PHE A 461 -2.63 1.05 -24.71
N LEU A 462 -3.61 1.95 -24.81
CA LEU A 462 -4.76 1.98 -23.90
C LEU A 462 -5.62 0.72 -24.03
N LEU A 463 -5.88 0.24 -25.25
CA LEU A 463 -6.59 -1.01 -25.47
C LEU A 463 -5.81 -2.23 -24.98
N LYS A 464 -4.46 -2.19 -25.03
CA LYS A 464 -3.61 -3.23 -24.46
C LYS A 464 -3.73 -3.30 -22.94
N CYS A 465 -3.78 -2.14 -22.27
CA CYS A 465 -4.09 -2.05 -20.84
C CYS A 465 -5.47 -2.66 -20.52
N ILE A 466 -6.49 -2.38 -21.34
CA ILE A 466 -7.83 -2.97 -21.15
C ILE A 466 -7.86 -4.48 -21.38
N GLU A 467 -7.11 -5.00 -22.36
CA GLU A 467 -6.92 -6.45 -22.53
C GLU A 467 -6.39 -7.09 -21.24
N CYS A 468 -5.48 -6.40 -20.55
CA CYS A 468 -4.96 -6.82 -19.25
C CYS A 468 -6.02 -6.78 -18.15
N ASP A 469 -6.82 -5.71 -18.03
CA ASP A 469 -7.93 -5.67 -17.07
C ASP A 469 -8.91 -6.83 -17.26
N LYS A 470 -9.19 -7.21 -18.52
CA LYS A 470 -10.09 -8.32 -18.88
C LYS A 470 -9.58 -9.72 -18.49
N THR A 471 -8.31 -9.85 -18.10
CA THR A 471 -7.79 -11.08 -17.45
C THR A 471 -8.30 -11.22 -16.01
N GLY A 472 -8.95 -10.18 -15.46
CA GLY A 472 -9.45 -10.14 -14.09
C GLY A 472 -8.34 -10.11 -13.03
N THR A 473 -7.11 -9.77 -13.41
CA THR A 473 -6.01 -9.47 -12.48
C THR A 473 -6.25 -8.19 -11.69
N GLY A 474 -7.06 -7.27 -12.23
CA GLY A 474 -7.37 -5.97 -11.66
C GLY A 474 -6.29 -4.90 -11.82
N TYR A 475 -5.26 -5.21 -12.60
CA TYR A 475 -4.31 -4.23 -13.12
C TYR A 475 -4.36 -4.25 -14.67
N PRO A 476 -3.96 -3.15 -15.33
CA PRO A 476 -3.53 -1.89 -14.74
C PRO A 476 -4.67 -1.14 -14.06
N ALA A 477 -4.39 -0.59 -12.88
CA ALA A 477 -5.23 0.49 -12.37
C ALA A 477 -5.02 1.73 -13.24
N TRP A 478 -6.02 2.62 -13.29
CA TRP A 478 -5.98 3.81 -14.12
C TRP A 478 -5.90 5.03 -13.23
N MET A 479 -4.89 5.88 -13.46
CA MET A 479 -4.66 7.12 -12.72
C MET A 479 -4.68 8.31 -13.69
N ASN A 480 -5.21 9.44 -13.24
CA ASN A 480 -5.33 10.65 -14.02
C ASN A 480 -4.00 11.40 -14.03
N ASN A 481 -3.26 11.33 -15.14
CA ASN A 481 -1.95 11.97 -15.25
C ASN A 481 -2.03 13.49 -15.09
N ARG A 482 -3.10 14.13 -15.60
CA ARG A 482 -3.30 15.58 -15.45
C ARG A 482 -3.49 15.95 -13.99
N GLY A 483 -4.40 15.27 -13.29
CA GLY A 483 -4.65 15.50 -11.86
C GLY A 483 -3.42 15.25 -11.00
N ALA A 484 -2.62 14.23 -11.32
CA ALA A 484 -1.35 13.96 -10.65
C ALA A 484 -0.34 15.10 -10.84
N ILE A 485 -0.20 15.63 -12.06
CA ILE A 485 0.68 16.78 -12.35
C ILE A 485 0.19 18.04 -11.63
N GLU A 486 -1.12 18.30 -11.60
CA GLU A 486 -1.72 19.43 -10.89
C GLU A 486 -1.44 19.36 -9.38
N PHE A 487 -1.65 18.19 -8.75
CA PHE A 487 -1.28 17.96 -7.35
C PHE A 487 0.22 18.21 -7.11
N MET A 488 1.09 17.68 -7.98
CA MET A 488 2.54 17.86 -7.86
C MET A 488 2.93 19.34 -7.88
N MET A 489 2.35 20.12 -8.80
CA MET A 489 2.59 21.56 -8.89
C MET A 489 2.10 22.31 -7.65
N ASN A 490 0.90 21.96 -7.16
CA ASN A 490 0.30 22.60 -5.99
C ASN A 490 1.11 22.34 -4.72
N GLN A 491 1.46 21.07 -4.47
CA GLN A 491 2.11 20.66 -3.22
C GLN A 491 3.61 20.98 -3.21
N TYR A 492 4.32 20.71 -4.31
CA TYR A 492 5.78 20.79 -4.35
C TYR A 492 6.31 22.04 -5.09
N GLY A 493 5.43 22.94 -5.54
CA GLY A 493 5.82 24.19 -6.19
C GLY A 493 6.71 25.06 -5.29
N SER A 494 6.45 25.08 -3.97
CA SER A 494 7.30 25.78 -2.99
C SER A 494 8.71 25.20 -2.84
N GLU A 495 8.92 23.96 -3.30
CA GLU A 495 10.21 23.28 -3.33
C GLU A 495 10.83 23.26 -4.73
N GLY A 496 10.26 24.01 -5.69
CA GLY A 496 10.81 24.19 -7.04
C GLY A 496 10.27 23.22 -8.08
N MET A 497 9.16 22.52 -7.83
CA MET A 497 8.50 21.69 -8.84
C MET A 497 8.09 22.52 -10.06
N THR A 498 8.48 22.07 -11.25
CA THR A 498 8.05 22.64 -12.54
C THR A 498 7.15 21.66 -13.27
N ILE A 499 6.44 22.11 -14.31
CA ILE A 499 5.58 21.24 -15.11
C ILE A 499 6.39 20.13 -15.79
N GLU A 500 7.58 20.45 -16.29
CA GLU A 500 8.48 19.46 -16.89
C GLU A 500 8.87 18.39 -15.88
N GLU A 501 9.20 18.79 -14.65
CA GLU A 501 9.58 17.87 -13.57
C GLU A 501 8.38 17.05 -13.07
N ALA A 502 7.22 17.69 -12.89
CA ALA A 502 6.00 17.03 -12.45
C ALA A 502 5.57 15.89 -13.40
N ARG A 503 5.92 15.95 -14.70
CA ARG A 503 5.69 14.85 -15.65
C ARG A 503 6.46 13.58 -15.32
N ALA A 504 7.50 13.63 -14.49
CA ALA A 504 8.22 12.44 -14.05
C ALA A 504 7.42 11.59 -13.06
N VAL A 505 6.32 12.13 -12.50
CA VAL A 505 5.48 11.53 -11.47
C VAL A 505 5.24 10.03 -11.68
N ALA A 506 5.22 9.30 -10.58
CA ALA A 506 4.91 7.89 -10.48
C ALA A 506 4.10 7.63 -9.21
N ILE A 507 3.51 6.44 -9.11
CA ILE A 507 2.72 6.06 -7.94
C ILE A 507 3.61 5.33 -6.95
N GLY A 508 3.80 5.91 -5.76
CA GLY A 508 4.35 5.24 -4.59
C GLY A 508 3.29 4.39 -3.92
N GLY A 509 3.59 3.16 -3.53
CA GLY A 509 2.59 2.26 -2.98
C GLY A 509 1.40 1.98 -3.90
N CYS A 510 0.19 2.19 -3.39
CA CYS A 510 -1.03 1.85 -4.08
C CYS A 510 -1.46 2.98 -5.05
N LEU A 511 -1.61 4.19 -4.53
CA LEU A 511 -2.13 5.40 -5.20
C LEU A 511 -1.38 6.67 -4.74
N GLU A 512 -0.36 6.54 -3.89
CA GLU A 512 0.32 7.68 -3.29
C GLU A 512 1.21 8.39 -4.32
N THR A 513 0.62 9.41 -4.94
CA THR A 513 1.25 10.23 -5.98
C THR A 513 2.57 10.76 -5.46
N SER A 514 3.67 10.27 -6.03
CA SER A 514 5.02 10.48 -5.51
C SER A 514 5.82 11.39 -6.42
N PRO A 515 6.49 12.43 -5.87
CA PRO A 515 7.31 13.31 -6.68
C PRO A 515 8.53 12.55 -7.18
N CYS A 516 8.81 12.76 -8.45
CA CYS A 516 9.88 12.13 -9.19
C CYS A 516 10.64 13.21 -9.96
N SER A 517 11.80 12.83 -10.49
CA SER A 517 12.70 13.73 -11.20
C SER A 517 13.21 13.10 -12.48
N TRP A 518 13.46 13.93 -13.49
CA TRP A 518 14.16 13.50 -14.70
C TRP A 518 15.68 13.60 -14.49
N LEU A 519 16.40 12.53 -14.81
CA LEU A 519 17.85 12.47 -14.74
C LEU A 519 18.45 12.01 -16.08
N PRO A 520 19.56 12.61 -16.54
CA PRO A 520 20.15 12.33 -17.86
C PRO A 520 21.02 11.08 -17.82
N LEU A 521 20.50 9.97 -18.32
CA LEU A 521 21.24 8.71 -18.46
C LEU A 521 22.01 8.69 -19.78
N GLU A 522 23.32 8.46 -19.72
CA GLU A 522 24.17 8.32 -20.90
C GLU A 522 24.35 6.84 -21.25
N LEU A 523 23.90 6.40 -22.42
CA LEU A 523 24.08 5.02 -22.87
C LEU A 523 24.26 4.97 -24.39
N ASN A 524 25.25 4.21 -24.87
CA ASN A 524 25.54 4.04 -26.29
C ASN A 524 25.69 5.37 -27.08
N GLY A 525 26.32 6.37 -26.45
CA GLY A 525 26.53 7.70 -27.06
C GLY A 525 25.27 8.56 -27.21
N LYS A 526 24.17 8.19 -26.55
CA LYS A 526 22.92 8.94 -26.48
C LYS A 526 22.60 9.30 -25.01
N THR A 527 22.00 10.47 -24.81
CA THR A 527 21.42 10.88 -23.52
C THR A 527 19.92 10.56 -23.50
N TYR A 528 19.44 9.94 -22.43
CA TYR A 528 18.04 9.64 -22.18
C TYR A 528 17.59 10.30 -20.89
N GLU A 529 16.49 11.06 -20.93
CA GLU A 529 15.86 11.58 -19.71
C GLU A 529 15.03 10.44 -19.08
N VAL A 530 15.53 9.86 -17.99
CA VAL A 530 14.83 8.78 -17.27
C VAL A 530 14.21 9.30 -15.98
N PRO A 531 12.97 8.88 -15.65
CA PRO A 531 12.32 9.29 -14.41
C PRO A 531 12.77 8.42 -13.23
N GLY A 532 12.74 8.96 -12.02
CA GLY A 532 12.90 8.19 -10.79
C GLY A 532 12.43 8.99 -9.58
N GLY A 533 12.11 8.32 -8.48
CA GLY A 533 11.61 9.02 -7.30
C GLY A 533 12.58 10.08 -6.79
N SER A 534 12.04 11.14 -6.18
CA SER A 534 12.84 12.24 -5.64
C SER A 534 12.27 12.85 -4.35
N GLY A 535 11.19 12.25 -3.83
CA GLY A 535 10.57 12.61 -2.57
C GLY A 535 10.85 11.66 -1.42
N GLN A 536 10.51 12.16 -0.23
CA GLN A 536 10.35 11.42 1.01
C GLN A 536 9.18 10.43 0.88
N PRO A 537 9.01 9.48 1.83
CA PRO A 537 7.80 8.67 1.95
C PRO A 537 6.53 9.53 1.79
N THR A 538 5.58 9.10 0.95
CA THR A 538 4.39 9.88 0.59
C THR A 538 3.09 9.34 1.19
N SER A 539 3.20 8.47 2.21
CA SER A 539 2.10 8.08 3.11
C SER A 539 2.63 7.78 4.51
N VAL A 540 2.97 8.86 5.19
CA VAL A 540 3.52 8.91 6.55
C VAL A 540 3.05 10.21 7.22
N GLY A 541 2.96 10.20 8.55
CA GLY A 541 2.40 11.31 9.32
C GLY A 541 1.22 10.82 10.15
N VAL A 542 0.01 11.27 9.81
CA VAL A 542 -1.21 10.81 10.47
C VAL A 542 -1.85 9.70 9.63
N HIS A 543 -1.79 8.47 10.13
CA HIS A 543 -2.36 7.32 9.43
C HIS A 543 -3.90 7.27 9.50
N PHE A 544 -4.48 6.33 8.75
CA PHE A 544 -5.93 6.16 8.54
C PHE A 544 -6.80 6.53 9.74
N ILE A 545 -7.47 7.67 9.65
CA ILE A 545 -8.51 8.10 10.59
C ILE A 545 -9.84 7.46 10.18
N ALA A 546 -10.46 6.73 11.10
CA ALA A 546 -11.77 6.12 10.93
C ALA A 546 -12.89 7.17 11.03
N ASN A 547 -13.23 7.82 9.92
CA ASN A 547 -14.24 8.88 9.89
C ASN A 547 -15.58 8.44 10.52
N PRO A 548 -16.10 7.23 10.28
CA PRO A 548 -17.37 6.80 10.87
C PRO A 548 -17.25 6.60 12.38
N LYS A 549 -16.09 6.17 12.88
CA LYS A 549 -15.83 6.04 14.32
C LYS A 549 -15.76 7.41 14.98
N VAL A 550 -15.11 8.41 14.39
CA VAL A 550 -15.13 9.78 14.92
C VAL A 550 -16.57 10.30 15.04
N LEU A 551 -17.41 10.07 14.01
CA LEU A 551 -18.83 10.44 14.07
C LEU A 551 -19.61 9.66 15.14
N GLU A 552 -19.34 8.36 15.32
CA GLU A 552 -19.90 7.57 16.42
C GLU A 552 -19.60 8.25 17.76
N LEU A 553 -18.35 8.66 17.99
CA LEU A 553 -17.94 9.32 19.23
C LEU A 553 -18.53 10.72 19.42
N VAL A 554 -18.87 11.45 18.35
CA VAL A 554 -19.69 12.67 18.48
C VAL A 554 -21.06 12.32 19.05
N LEU A 555 -21.69 11.25 18.55
CA LEU A 555 -23.03 10.86 19.00
C LEU A 555 -23.01 10.30 20.43
N THR A 556 -21.94 9.61 20.82
CA THR A 556 -21.79 8.99 22.14
C THR A 556 -21.02 9.84 23.14
N ASN A 557 -20.88 11.15 22.88
CA ASN A 557 -20.25 12.10 23.80
C ASN A 557 -18.82 11.71 24.21
N GLY A 558 -18.04 11.24 23.24
CA GLY A 558 -16.63 10.84 23.39
C GLY A 558 -16.40 9.43 23.94
N MET A 559 -17.45 8.68 24.27
CA MET A 559 -17.34 7.32 24.83
C MET A 559 -17.39 6.26 23.72
N ASP A 560 -16.37 5.42 23.63
CA ASP A 560 -16.41 4.22 22.78
C ASP A 560 -17.20 3.11 23.50
N HIS A 561 -18.47 2.92 23.12
CA HIS A 561 -19.33 1.90 23.72
C HIS A 561 -18.90 0.46 23.41
N ARG A 562 -18.02 0.22 22.43
CA ARG A 562 -17.44 -1.11 22.16
C ARG A 562 -16.48 -1.52 23.26
N THR A 563 -15.67 -0.58 23.76
CA THR A 563 -14.58 -0.83 24.70
C THR A 563 -14.83 -0.32 26.11
N GLY A 564 -15.75 0.63 26.28
CA GLY A 564 -15.98 1.36 27.53
C GLY A 564 -14.95 2.45 27.79
N ILE A 565 -14.10 2.79 26.82
CA ILE A 565 -13.07 3.82 26.94
C ILE A 565 -13.67 5.19 26.61
N GLN A 566 -13.49 6.17 27.50
CA GLN A 566 -13.76 7.58 27.20
C GLN A 566 -12.58 8.11 26.37
N VAL A 567 -12.72 8.12 25.04
CA VAL A 567 -11.60 8.47 24.14
C VAL A 567 -11.36 9.96 24.11
N TYR A 568 -12.42 10.74 23.87
CA TYR A 568 -12.38 12.20 23.95
C TYR A 568 -13.04 12.67 25.23
N LEU A 569 -12.67 13.84 25.73
CA LEU A 569 -13.46 14.49 26.76
C LEU A 569 -14.91 14.68 26.25
N ALA A 570 -15.88 14.32 27.09
CA ALA A 570 -17.29 14.52 26.81
C ALA A 570 -17.55 15.99 26.44
N HIS A 571 -18.03 16.23 25.22
CA HIS A 571 -18.32 17.57 24.74
C HIS A 571 -19.50 18.21 25.49
N ASN A 572 -20.44 17.40 26.00
CA ASN A 572 -21.62 17.83 26.77
C ASN A 572 -22.43 18.95 26.09
N LYS A 573 -22.43 18.94 24.75
CA LYS A 573 -23.17 19.89 23.92
C LYS A 573 -24.49 19.28 23.50
N ASP A 574 -25.54 20.06 23.57
CA ASP A 574 -26.82 19.74 22.94
C ASP A 574 -26.67 19.98 21.43
N LEU A 575 -26.64 18.90 20.64
CA LEU A 575 -26.46 18.95 19.19
C LEU A 575 -27.80 19.27 18.50
N GLU A 576 -28.37 20.45 18.81
CA GLU A 576 -29.71 20.87 18.39
C GLU A 576 -29.85 21.05 16.87
N THR A 577 -28.78 21.45 16.19
CA THR A 577 -28.74 21.62 14.75
C THR A 577 -27.73 20.70 14.07
N TYR A 578 -27.92 20.44 12.77
CA TYR A 578 -26.94 19.71 11.96
C TYR A 578 -25.57 20.39 11.97
N GLU A 579 -25.53 21.72 12.05
CA GLU A 579 -24.27 22.46 12.11
C GLU A 579 -23.56 22.31 13.46
N ASP A 580 -24.29 22.12 14.57
CA ASP A 580 -23.67 21.79 15.86
C ASP A 580 -23.00 20.41 15.81
N LEU A 581 -23.67 19.43 15.20
CA LEU A 581 -23.11 18.09 14.98
C LEU A 581 -21.89 18.14 14.06
N TRP A 582 -21.98 18.85 12.93
CA TRP A 582 -20.88 19.04 12.00
C TRP A 582 -19.67 19.70 12.67
N LYS A 583 -19.90 20.75 13.45
CA LYS A 583 -18.85 21.44 14.20
C LYS A 583 -18.20 20.52 15.23
N GLN A 584 -18.97 19.71 15.95
CA GLN A 584 -18.41 18.78 16.93
C GLN A 584 -17.61 17.65 16.27
N PHE A 585 -18.05 17.17 15.10
CA PHE A 585 -17.28 16.23 14.28
C PHE A 585 -15.92 16.80 13.88
N ILE A 586 -15.89 18.04 13.39
CA ILE A 586 -14.65 18.73 13.06
C ILE A 586 -13.75 18.87 14.30
N GLU A 587 -14.29 19.29 15.45
CA GLU A 587 -13.49 19.49 16.67
C GLU A 587 -12.79 18.20 17.13
N TYR A 588 -13.48 17.06 17.14
CA TYR A 588 -12.86 15.77 17.50
C TYR A 588 -11.87 15.29 16.43
N TYR A 589 -12.15 15.54 15.16
CA TYR A 589 -11.23 15.19 14.08
C TYR A 589 -9.94 16.01 14.15
N GLU A 590 -10.03 17.32 14.32
CA GLU A 590 -8.88 18.22 14.41
C GLU A 590 -8.05 17.97 15.67
N LEU A 591 -8.67 17.63 16.80
CA LEU A 591 -7.98 17.19 18.01
C LEU A 591 -7.20 15.89 17.77
N THR A 592 -7.79 14.95 17.05
CA THR A 592 -7.16 13.68 16.67
C THR A 592 -5.95 13.91 15.76
N CYS A 593 -6.10 14.74 14.73
CA CYS A 593 -5.01 15.12 13.85
C CYS A 593 -3.88 15.85 14.60
N ASP A 594 -4.21 16.75 15.52
CA ASP A 594 -3.22 17.55 16.25
C ASP A 594 -2.32 16.69 17.14
N VAL A 595 -2.93 15.82 17.96
CA VAL A 595 -2.16 14.94 18.83
C VAL A 595 -1.34 13.94 18.01
N LEU A 596 -1.94 13.32 16.98
CA LEU A 596 -1.23 12.35 16.14
C LEU A 596 -0.12 12.99 15.32
N ALA A 597 -0.30 14.18 14.76
CA ALA A 597 0.74 14.85 13.98
C ALA A 597 1.97 15.12 14.86
N LYS A 598 1.77 15.56 16.11
CA LYS A 598 2.85 15.81 17.08
C LYS A 598 3.56 14.52 17.50
N THR A 599 2.82 13.48 17.87
CA THR A 599 3.42 12.20 18.30
C THR A 599 4.14 11.49 17.15
N ASN A 600 3.52 11.43 15.95
CA ASN A 600 4.16 10.81 14.79
C ASN A 600 5.37 11.61 14.29
N ASN A 601 5.38 12.94 14.42
CA ASN A 601 6.59 13.74 14.16
C ASN A 601 7.75 13.34 15.08
N ILE A 602 7.48 13.09 16.37
CA ILE A 602 8.49 12.61 17.32
C ILE A 602 9.00 11.23 16.90
N GLN A 603 8.12 10.29 16.59
CA GLN A 603 8.50 8.94 16.16
C GLN A 603 9.38 8.98 14.91
N HIS A 604 8.99 9.75 13.89
CA HIS A 604 9.77 9.93 12.66
C HIS A 604 11.09 10.70 12.90
N ASP A 605 11.12 11.63 13.84
CA ASP A 605 12.34 12.33 14.21
C ASP A 605 13.35 11.40 14.91
N ILE A 606 12.86 10.49 15.76
CA ILE A 606 13.68 9.42 16.33
C ILE A 606 14.19 8.49 15.23
N TRP A 607 13.31 8.02 14.34
CA TRP A 607 13.71 7.17 13.21
C TRP A 607 14.80 7.83 12.37
N ARG A 608 14.60 9.08 11.91
CA ARG A 608 15.58 9.75 11.05
C ARG A 608 16.90 10.06 11.75
N LYS A 609 16.94 10.12 13.09
CA LYS A 609 18.15 10.39 13.89
C LYS A 609 18.89 9.11 14.31
N LYS A 610 18.16 8.03 14.56
CA LYS A 610 18.72 6.77 15.12
C LYS A 610 18.80 5.64 14.11
N ASN A 611 18.02 5.72 13.03
CA ASN A 611 17.87 4.68 12.02
C ASN A 611 17.58 5.30 10.64
N MET A 612 18.36 6.30 10.23
CA MET A 612 18.21 6.90 8.92
C MET A 612 18.41 5.88 7.79
N SER A 613 17.68 6.07 6.69
CA SER A 613 18.00 5.39 5.43
C SER A 613 19.38 5.81 4.93
N ILE A 614 20.15 4.84 4.43
CA ILE A 614 21.41 5.08 3.74
C ILE A 614 21.30 4.61 2.30
N LEU A 615 20.71 3.42 2.08
CA LEU A 615 20.54 2.83 0.76
C LEU A 615 19.60 3.68 -0.09
N ASN A 616 18.35 3.85 0.35
CA ASN A 616 17.40 4.69 -0.38
C ASN A 616 17.91 6.13 -0.46
N SER A 617 18.62 6.61 0.57
CA SER A 617 19.21 7.94 0.57
C SER A 617 20.14 8.20 -0.61
N PHE A 618 21.16 7.36 -0.86
CA PHE A 618 22.08 7.63 -1.96
C PHE A 618 21.43 7.47 -3.34
N LEU A 619 20.32 6.74 -3.43
CA LEU A 619 19.56 6.58 -4.66
C LEU A 619 18.76 7.82 -5.00
N LYS A 620 18.33 8.60 -3.99
CA LYS A 620 17.37 9.68 -4.17
C LYS A 620 18.06 11.02 -4.44
N PRO A 621 17.77 11.70 -5.57
CA PRO A 621 18.24 13.06 -5.76
C PRO A 621 17.61 13.98 -4.69
N ASP A 622 18.36 14.89 -4.06
CA ASP A 622 19.73 15.31 -4.36
C ASP A 622 20.75 14.89 -3.27
N CYS A 623 20.49 13.78 -2.56
CA CYS A 623 21.31 13.34 -1.43
C CYS A 623 22.80 13.24 -1.75
N LEU A 624 23.16 12.57 -2.85
CA LEU A 624 24.55 12.41 -3.28
C LEU A 624 25.23 13.74 -3.62
N THR A 625 24.47 14.73 -4.11
CA THR A 625 25.02 16.04 -4.46
C THR A 625 25.17 16.94 -3.23
N LYS A 626 24.21 16.88 -2.30
CA LYS A 626 24.21 17.68 -1.07
C LYS A 626 25.11 17.10 0.02
N GLY A 627 25.37 15.79 0.00
CA GLY A 627 26.06 15.09 1.08
C GLY A 627 25.18 14.87 2.31
N HIS A 628 23.86 14.76 2.12
CA HIS A 628 22.90 14.66 3.22
C HIS A 628 21.96 13.47 2.97
N HIS A 629 21.72 12.66 4.00
CA HIS A 629 20.73 11.59 3.94
C HIS A 629 19.29 12.12 4.10
N ILE A 630 18.31 11.22 4.02
CA ILE A 630 16.88 11.50 4.15
C ILE A 630 16.54 12.41 5.35
N GLY A 631 17.07 12.08 6.53
CA GLY A 631 16.81 12.83 7.77
C GLY A 631 17.28 14.29 7.78
N HIS A 632 18.21 14.66 6.90
CA HIS A 632 18.75 16.00 6.75
C HIS A 632 18.14 16.73 5.54
N MET A 633 16.97 16.29 5.07
CA MET A 633 16.30 16.83 3.88
C MET A 633 17.18 16.77 2.62
N GLY A 634 17.97 15.70 2.49
CA GLY A 634 18.79 15.47 1.29
C GLY A 634 17.94 15.31 0.01
N TYR A 635 16.72 14.78 0.14
CA TYR A 635 15.80 14.60 -0.98
C TYR A 635 15.41 15.94 -1.60
N ARG A 636 15.06 15.91 -2.88
CA ARG A 636 14.64 17.12 -3.61
C ARG A 636 13.31 17.65 -3.05
N PHE A 637 12.35 16.76 -2.80
CA PHE A 637 11.02 17.10 -2.31
C PHE A 637 10.77 16.51 -0.92
N ASN A 638 10.42 17.35 0.05
CA ASN A 638 10.27 16.96 1.46
C ASN A 638 8.88 17.28 2.02
N ALA A 639 8.03 17.99 1.28
CA ALA A 639 6.65 18.28 1.67
C ALA A 639 5.70 17.08 1.43
N THR A 640 6.06 15.90 1.92
CA THR A 640 5.40 14.62 1.57
C THR A 640 4.54 13.99 2.67
N TYR A 641 4.61 14.48 3.90
CA TYR A 641 3.81 13.94 5.01
C TYR A 641 2.34 14.30 4.82
N ASN A 642 1.44 13.41 5.26
CA ASN A 642 0.02 13.53 4.97
C ASN A 642 -0.86 13.07 6.14
N ILE A 643 -2.17 13.26 5.94
CA ILE A 643 -3.23 12.78 6.80
C ILE A 643 -4.11 11.85 5.98
N GLU A 644 -4.22 10.61 6.42
CA GLU A 644 -4.97 9.55 5.75
C GLU A 644 -6.40 9.46 6.30
N SER A 645 -7.41 9.51 5.44
CA SER A 645 -8.82 9.26 5.82
C SER A 645 -9.24 7.83 5.47
N CYS A 646 -10.15 7.24 6.24
CA CYS A 646 -10.80 5.97 5.92
C CYS A 646 -12.30 6.01 6.22
N GLY A 647 -13.10 5.38 5.34
CA GLY A 647 -14.56 5.31 5.51
C GLY A 647 -15.29 6.61 5.13
N THR A 648 -14.72 7.43 4.25
CA THR A 648 -15.29 8.71 3.80
C THR A 648 -16.76 8.58 3.42
N ILE A 649 -17.09 7.68 2.48
CA ILE A 649 -18.46 7.54 1.98
C ILE A 649 -19.44 7.01 3.04
N SER A 650 -19.00 6.14 3.95
CA SER A 650 -19.82 5.71 5.09
C SER A 650 -20.17 6.89 6.00
N THR A 651 -19.23 7.81 6.22
CA THR A 651 -19.49 9.05 6.98
C THR A 651 -20.41 10.00 6.22
N ILE A 652 -20.19 10.23 4.93
CA ILE A 652 -21.04 11.11 4.11
C ILE A 652 -22.49 10.60 4.08
N ASN A 653 -22.69 9.30 3.86
CA ASN A 653 -24.01 8.69 3.90
C ASN A 653 -24.66 8.81 5.29
N SER A 654 -23.87 8.69 6.36
CA SER A 654 -24.37 8.80 7.73
C SER A 654 -24.78 10.23 8.07
N LEU A 655 -23.99 11.21 7.65
CA LEU A 655 -24.31 12.62 7.79
C LEU A 655 -25.57 12.99 7.00
N ALA A 656 -25.73 12.47 5.78
CA ALA A 656 -26.95 12.66 4.99
C ALA A 656 -28.19 12.07 5.68
N ALA A 657 -28.08 10.86 6.25
CA ALA A 657 -29.16 10.23 6.99
C ALA A 657 -29.54 11.02 8.25
N LEU A 658 -28.56 11.47 9.04
CA LEU A 658 -28.79 12.31 10.21
C LEU A 658 -29.43 13.65 9.82
N LYS A 659 -28.85 14.35 8.83
CA LYS A 659 -29.37 15.62 8.34
C LYS A 659 -30.84 15.49 7.93
N LYS A 660 -31.16 14.47 7.15
CA LYS A 660 -32.52 14.26 6.65
C LYS A 660 -33.47 13.87 7.77
N LEU A 661 -33.17 12.80 8.50
CA LEU A 661 -34.13 12.13 9.38
C LEU A 661 -34.30 12.84 10.73
N VAL A 662 -33.24 13.48 11.23
CA VAL A 662 -33.24 14.14 12.55
C VAL A 662 -33.49 15.64 12.43
N TYR A 663 -32.82 16.32 11.50
CA TYR A 663 -32.81 17.78 11.48
C TYR A 663 -33.80 18.40 10.49
N ASP A 664 -33.85 17.90 9.25
CA ASP A 664 -34.72 18.43 8.20
C ASP A 664 -36.17 17.92 8.38
N ASP A 665 -36.37 16.59 8.38
CA ASP A 665 -37.69 15.97 8.47
C ASP A 665 -38.19 15.83 9.92
N LYS A 666 -37.27 15.89 10.90
CA LYS A 666 -37.54 15.72 12.35
C LYS A 666 -38.39 14.47 12.66
N LYS A 667 -38.16 13.40 11.89
CA LYS A 667 -38.89 12.13 12.02
C LYS A 667 -38.47 11.37 13.27
N TYR A 668 -37.21 11.54 13.68
CA TYR A 668 -36.60 10.92 14.85
C TYR A 668 -35.75 11.95 15.61
N SER A 669 -35.63 11.78 16.91
CA SER A 669 -34.66 12.51 17.73
C SER A 669 -33.25 11.92 17.57
N LEU A 670 -32.24 12.72 17.87
CA LEU A 670 -30.84 12.26 17.87
C LEU A 670 -30.61 11.13 18.88
N GLU A 671 -31.27 11.21 20.04
CA GLU A 671 -31.23 10.18 21.08
C GLU A 671 -31.80 8.84 20.62
N GLU A 672 -32.89 8.85 19.84
CA GLU A 672 -33.46 7.63 19.26
C GLU A 672 -32.49 6.97 18.26
N VAL A 673 -31.86 7.77 17.39
CA VAL A 673 -30.85 7.28 16.44
C VAL A 673 -29.63 6.70 17.18
N LYS A 674 -29.08 7.44 18.14
CA LYS A 674 -27.95 7.00 18.98
C LYS A 674 -28.26 5.68 19.68
N THR A 675 -29.41 5.59 20.34
CA THR A 675 -29.81 4.37 21.05
C THR A 675 -29.96 3.19 20.08
N ALA A 676 -30.53 3.43 18.89
CA ALA A 676 -30.64 2.39 17.89
C ALA A 676 -29.29 1.93 17.34
N MET A 677 -28.32 2.83 17.14
CA MET A 677 -26.96 2.49 16.73
C MET A 677 -26.25 1.60 17.75
N ILE A 678 -26.33 1.95 19.04
CA ILE A 678 -25.74 1.16 20.13
C ILE A 678 -26.38 -0.23 20.20
N ASP A 679 -27.70 -0.32 20.02
CA ASP A 679 -28.43 -1.58 19.98
C ASP A 679 -28.32 -2.32 18.62
N ASN A 680 -27.47 -1.80 17.71
CA ASN A 680 -27.24 -2.34 16.37
C ASN A 680 -28.55 -2.53 15.57
N PHE A 681 -29.51 -1.62 15.73
CA PHE A 681 -30.86 -1.65 15.16
C PHE A 681 -31.64 -2.95 15.44
N GLY A 682 -31.25 -3.72 16.47
CA GLY A 682 -31.83 -5.02 16.80
C GLY A 682 -31.27 -6.20 15.99
N PHE A 683 -30.13 -6.01 15.31
CA PHE A 683 -29.38 -7.06 14.62
C PHE A 683 -28.26 -7.61 15.51
N LYS A 684 -27.81 -8.82 15.20
CA LYS A 684 -26.55 -9.37 15.73
C LYS A 684 -25.37 -8.66 15.08
N SER A 685 -24.21 -8.66 15.74
CA SER A 685 -22.98 -8.10 15.17
C SER A 685 -22.44 -8.99 14.04
N ALA A 686 -21.60 -8.41 13.18
CA ALA A 686 -20.91 -9.17 12.12
C ALA A 686 -20.08 -10.34 12.68
N GLU A 687 -19.46 -10.16 13.84
CA GLU A 687 -18.67 -11.20 14.51
C GLU A 687 -19.54 -12.36 15.03
N GLU A 688 -20.70 -12.07 15.63
CA GLU A 688 -21.64 -13.11 16.08
C GLU A 688 -22.15 -13.99 14.91
N ILE A 689 -22.17 -13.43 13.70
CA ILE A 689 -22.65 -14.11 12.48
C ILE A 689 -21.50 -14.80 11.74
N GLY A 690 -20.30 -14.23 11.78
CA GLY A 690 -19.17 -14.64 10.93
C GLY A 690 -19.29 -14.14 9.48
N SER A 691 -20.08 -13.09 9.23
CA SER A 691 -20.17 -12.42 7.93
C SER A 691 -20.05 -10.91 8.11
N TYR A 692 -19.27 -10.27 7.23
CA TYR A 692 -18.94 -8.85 7.29
C TYR A 692 -19.62 -8.03 6.19
N SER A 693 -20.46 -8.68 5.38
CA SER A 693 -21.36 -8.03 4.41
C SER A 693 -22.67 -7.62 5.09
N LEU A 694 -23.22 -6.48 4.68
CA LEU A 694 -24.51 -5.98 5.18
C LEU A 694 -25.67 -6.96 4.89
N ALA A 695 -25.67 -7.62 3.73
CA ALA A 695 -26.80 -8.45 3.32
C ALA A 695 -27.00 -9.71 4.17
N ASP A 696 -25.93 -10.25 4.74
CA ASP A 696 -25.96 -11.47 5.54
C ASP A 696 -26.36 -11.25 7.00
N GLN A 697 -26.53 -10.00 7.42
CA GLN A 697 -26.77 -9.69 8.83
C GLN A 697 -28.13 -10.24 9.29
N GLU A 698 -28.17 -10.80 10.50
CA GLU A 698 -29.33 -11.50 11.08
C GLU A 698 -29.95 -10.67 12.19
N LYS A 699 -31.29 -10.58 12.20
CA LYS A 699 -32.01 -9.98 13.34
C LYS A 699 -31.84 -10.81 14.61
N LYS A 700 -31.77 -10.13 15.77
CA LYS A 700 -31.85 -10.78 17.10
C LYS A 700 -33.25 -11.35 17.36
N ASN A 701 -34.28 -10.56 17.06
CA ASN A 701 -35.70 -10.92 17.21
C ASN A 701 -36.46 -10.62 15.92
N LYS A 702 -37.56 -11.33 15.65
CA LYS A 702 -38.36 -11.16 14.42
C LYS A 702 -38.82 -9.71 14.22
N ASP A 703 -39.32 -9.11 15.30
CA ASP A 703 -39.76 -7.72 15.35
C ASP A 703 -38.79 -6.91 16.22
N SER A 704 -38.37 -5.76 15.70
CA SER A 704 -37.52 -4.81 16.43
C SER A 704 -38.22 -3.47 16.48
N LYS A 705 -38.16 -2.79 17.63
CA LYS A 705 -38.66 -1.41 17.76
C LYS A 705 -37.93 -0.43 16.82
N TYR A 706 -36.78 -0.83 16.29
CA TYR A 706 -35.95 -0.05 15.38
C TYR A 706 -36.29 -0.26 13.88
N ASP A 707 -37.24 -1.12 13.54
CA ASP A 707 -37.46 -1.54 12.13
C ASP A 707 -37.81 -0.39 11.17
N ASN A 708 -38.60 0.58 11.64
CA ASN A 708 -38.97 1.74 10.82
C ASN A 708 -37.79 2.68 10.67
N LEU A 709 -37.13 3.03 11.79
CA LEU A 709 -35.93 3.87 11.83
C LEU A 709 -34.85 3.31 10.90
N TYR A 710 -34.57 2.01 11.02
CA TYR A 710 -33.56 1.35 10.21
C TYR A 710 -33.92 1.34 8.72
N GLY A 711 -35.19 1.09 8.39
CA GLY A 711 -35.69 1.20 7.01
C GLY A 711 -35.49 2.60 6.43
N ASP A 712 -35.76 3.64 7.22
CA ASP A 712 -35.55 5.03 6.82
C ASP A 712 -34.06 5.37 6.67
N CYS A 713 -33.19 4.86 7.54
CA CYS A 713 -31.73 4.99 7.39
C CYS A 713 -31.25 4.42 6.05
N LEU A 714 -31.75 3.24 5.66
CA LEU A 714 -31.42 2.61 4.38
C LEU A 714 -31.97 3.40 3.17
N LEU A 715 -33.12 4.06 3.34
CA LEU A 715 -33.78 4.86 2.29
C LEU A 715 -33.31 6.31 2.20
N ALA A 716 -32.61 6.83 3.21
CA ALA A 716 -32.04 8.17 3.16
C ALA A 716 -31.10 8.31 1.95
N PRO A 717 -30.95 9.52 1.36
CA PRO A 717 -30.04 9.78 0.25
C PRO A 717 -28.65 9.16 0.44
N LYS A 718 -28.12 8.56 -0.63
CA LYS A 718 -26.82 7.88 -0.63
C LYS A 718 -25.95 8.39 -1.77
N TYR A 719 -24.68 8.63 -1.46
CA TYR A 719 -23.66 8.97 -2.43
C TYR A 719 -23.62 7.97 -3.58
N GLY A 720 -23.21 8.46 -4.76
CA GLY A 720 -23.01 7.65 -5.95
C GLY A 720 -24.24 7.57 -6.87
N ASN A 721 -25.18 8.51 -6.71
CA ASN A 721 -26.46 8.50 -7.38
C ASN A 721 -26.80 9.80 -8.12
N ASP A 722 -25.84 10.74 -8.26
CA ASP A 722 -26.08 12.10 -8.75
C ASP A 722 -27.20 12.80 -7.95
N ASP A 723 -27.16 12.63 -6.63
CA ASP A 723 -28.11 13.23 -5.70
C ASP A 723 -27.42 14.39 -4.99
N LYS A 724 -27.80 15.61 -5.40
CA LYS A 724 -27.24 16.86 -4.88
C LYS A 724 -27.30 16.94 -3.35
N TYR A 725 -28.28 16.33 -2.68
CA TYR A 725 -28.42 16.42 -1.23
C TYR A 725 -27.21 15.84 -0.49
N VAL A 726 -26.75 14.66 -0.90
CA VAL A 726 -25.60 13.96 -0.30
C VAL A 726 -24.28 14.40 -0.93
N ASP A 727 -24.31 14.76 -2.22
CA ASP A 727 -23.13 15.23 -2.95
C ASP A 727 -22.67 16.62 -2.47
N ASP A 728 -23.58 17.50 -2.03
CA ASP A 728 -23.22 18.77 -1.37
C ASP A 728 -22.53 18.53 -0.01
N ILE A 729 -22.87 17.43 0.70
CA ILE A 729 -22.22 17.06 1.96
C ILE A 729 -20.80 16.56 1.68
N LEU A 730 -20.61 15.74 0.63
CA LEU A 730 -19.28 15.36 0.17
C LEU A 730 -18.45 16.60 -0.19
N LEU A 731 -19.00 17.52 -1.00
CA LEU A 731 -18.31 18.74 -1.37
C LEU A 731 -17.93 19.60 -0.15
N LYS A 732 -18.81 19.71 0.86
CA LYS A 732 -18.51 20.41 2.12
C LYS A 732 -17.36 19.71 2.87
N TYR A 733 -17.39 18.38 2.95
CA TYR A 733 -16.35 17.58 3.58
C TYR A 733 -15.00 17.72 2.87
N GLU A 734 -14.95 17.55 1.55
CA GLU A 734 -13.68 17.60 0.80
C GLU A 734 -13.03 18.98 0.86
N ASN A 735 -13.84 20.05 0.76
CA ASN A 735 -13.36 21.42 0.94
C ASN A 735 -12.82 21.65 2.36
N TRP A 736 -13.40 21.05 3.40
CA TRP A 736 -12.85 21.17 4.74
C TRP A 736 -11.62 20.28 4.92
N PHE A 737 -11.70 18.99 4.64
CA PHE A 737 -10.67 18.00 4.93
C PHE A 737 -9.36 18.32 4.20
N CYS A 738 -9.42 18.58 2.89
CA CYS A 738 -8.22 18.91 2.11
C CYS A 738 -7.53 20.18 2.64
N ASN A 739 -8.30 21.22 2.96
CA ASN A 739 -7.75 22.46 3.50
C ASN A 739 -7.25 22.32 4.94
N MET A 740 -7.95 21.55 5.78
CA MET A 740 -7.61 21.31 7.19
C MET A 740 -6.26 20.58 7.31
N CYS A 741 -5.95 19.65 6.40
CA CYS A 741 -4.66 18.95 6.41
C CYS A 741 -3.47 19.91 6.35
N HIS A 742 -3.59 21.04 5.65
CA HIS A 742 -2.54 22.05 5.53
C HIS A 742 -2.32 22.88 6.81
N ASN A 743 -3.17 22.74 7.83
CA ASN A 743 -2.96 23.36 9.14
C ASN A 743 -1.84 22.68 9.93
N TYR A 744 -1.55 21.41 9.62
CA TYR A 744 -0.54 20.61 10.30
C TYR A 744 0.80 20.66 9.56
N GLU A 745 1.87 20.50 10.34
CA GLU A 745 3.23 20.57 9.86
C GLU A 745 4.00 19.33 10.27
N SER A 746 4.76 18.78 9.32
CA SER A 746 5.65 17.64 9.55
C SER A 746 6.94 18.05 10.24
N LEU A 747 7.71 17.06 10.70
CA LEU A 747 9.05 17.23 11.27
C LEU A 747 10.07 17.93 10.35
N TYR A 748 9.74 18.12 9.07
CA TYR A 748 10.54 18.86 8.08
C TYR A 748 10.07 20.30 7.87
N ALA A 749 9.20 20.80 8.76
CA ALA A 749 8.59 22.12 8.66
C ALA A 749 7.81 22.33 7.35
N LYS A 750 7.15 21.27 6.86
CA LYS A 750 6.34 21.29 5.63
C LYS A 750 4.88 20.98 5.94
N LYS A 751 3.98 21.67 5.24
CA LYS A 751 2.54 21.46 5.35
C LYS A 751 2.16 20.05 4.94
N MET A 752 1.33 19.41 5.75
CA MET A 752 0.73 18.12 5.40
C MET A 752 -0.39 18.32 4.38
N TYR A 753 -0.84 17.23 3.74
CA TYR A 753 -1.94 17.21 2.78
C TYR A 753 -2.80 15.95 2.96
N ALA A 754 -3.92 15.87 2.24
CA ALA A 754 -4.86 14.75 2.33
C ALA A 754 -4.41 13.54 1.48
N CYS A 755 -4.47 12.33 2.05
CA CYS A 755 -4.42 11.05 1.35
C CYS A 755 -5.71 10.26 1.60
N GLN A 756 -6.35 9.75 0.55
CA GLN A 756 -7.71 9.21 0.64
C GLN A 756 -7.82 7.85 -0.06
N ILE A 757 -7.42 6.82 0.65
CA ILE A 757 -7.46 5.41 0.24
C ILE A 757 -8.00 4.56 1.38
N SER A 758 -8.38 3.32 1.09
CA SER A 758 -8.84 2.38 2.14
C SER A 758 -7.89 1.22 2.40
N VAL A 759 -7.13 0.79 1.39
CA VAL A 759 -6.40 -0.49 1.39
C VAL A 759 -7.29 -1.61 1.97
N SER A 760 -6.87 -2.38 2.97
CA SER A 760 -7.76 -3.30 3.72
C SER A 760 -8.28 -2.71 5.03
N THR A 761 -7.91 -1.46 5.34
CA THR A 761 -8.15 -0.76 6.62
C THR A 761 -9.65 -0.62 6.93
N HIS A 762 -10.47 -0.47 5.88
CA HIS A 762 -11.93 -0.43 5.97
C HIS A 762 -12.55 -1.71 6.58
N GLY A 763 -11.84 -2.84 6.58
CA GLY A 763 -12.24 -4.05 7.28
C GLY A 763 -12.03 -3.94 8.79
N ALA A 764 -10.81 -3.64 9.23
CA ALA A 764 -10.46 -3.59 10.66
C ALA A 764 -11.12 -2.40 11.39
N GLN A 765 -11.16 -1.22 10.79
CA GLN A 765 -11.85 -0.06 11.37
C GLN A 765 -13.37 -0.23 11.32
N GLY A 766 -13.90 -0.90 10.30
CA GLY A 766 -15.29 -1.35 10.27
C GLY A 766 -15.60 -2.28 11.46
N ALA A 767 -14.74 -3.26 11.73
CA ALA A 767 -14.86 -4.16 12.88
C ALA A 767 -14.87 -3.42 14.23
N ALA A 768 -14.13 -2.29 14.34
CA ALA A 768 -14.06 -1.47 15.55
C ALA A 768 -15.24 -0.50 15.74
N THR A 769 -16.12 -0.38 14.74
CA THR A 769 -17.19 0.64 14.71
C THR A 769 -18.57 0.00 14.82
N LEU A 770 -19.41 0.60 15.66
CA LEU A 770 -20.80 0.21 15.84
C LEU A 770 -21.62 0.45 14.55
N ALA A 771 -22.92 0.19 14.61
CA ALA A 771 -23.81 0.50 13.50
C ALA A 771 -23.83 2.01 13.27
N THR A 772 -23.96 2.44 12.01
CA THR A 772 -23.91 3.86 11.63
C THR A 772 -25.25 4.33 11.04
N PRO A 773 -25.55 5.65 11.08
CA PRO A 773 -26.84 6.20 10.62
C PRO A 773 -27.18 5.95 9.16
N ASP A 774 -26.21 5.59 8.32
CA ASP A 774 -26.42 5.17 6.93
C ASP A 774 -27.08 3.79 6.78
N GLY A 775 -27.23 3.04 7.88
CA GLY A 775 -27.81 1.70 7.92
C GLY A 775 -26.76 0.58 7.85
N ARG A 776 -25.47 0.89 7.80
CA ARG A 776 -24.41 -0.10 8.01
C ARG A 776 -24.47 -0.62 9.45
N LEU A 777 -24.30 -1.92 9.63
CA LEU A 777 -24.40 -2.61 10.93
C LEU A 777 -23.04 -2.82 11.60
N SER A 778 -23.07 -2.98 12.93
CA SER A 778 -21.89 -3.09 13.79
C SER A 778 -20.94 -4.19 13.34
N GLY A 779 -19.67 -3.83 13.18
CA GLY A 779 -18.59 -4.72 12.80
C GLY A 779 -18.48 -5.05 11.31
N THR A 780 -19.43 -4.62 10.46
CA THR A 780 -19.31 -4.76 8.99
C THR A 780 -18.28 -3.78 8.43
N THR A 781 -17.79 -4.00 7.21
CA THR A 781 -16.78 -3.12 6.62
C THR A 781 -17.32 -1.71 6.37
N TYR A 782 -16.43 -0.71 6.28
CA TYR A 782 -16.80 0.56 5.67
C TYR A 782 -16.94 0.41 4.14
N ALA A 783 -17.39 1.48 3.47
CA ALA A 783 -17.20 1.62 2.02
C ALA A 783 -15.71 1.52 1.68
N ASP A 784 -15.40 0.81 0.61
CA ASP A 784 -14.03 0.74 0.11
C ASP A 784 -13.61 2.04 -0.57
N GLY A 785 -12.30 2.23 -0.71
CA GLY A 785 -11.72 3.44 -1.29
C GLY A 785 -12.11 4.71 -0.55
N SER A 786 -12.26 5.79 -1.31
CA SER A 786 -12.77 7.09 -0.83
C SER A 786 -13.89 7.63 -1.71
N MET A 787 -14.02 7.12 -2.94
CA MET A 787 -15.02 7.53 -3.93
C MET A 787 -15.75 6.31 -4.53
N SER A 788 -15.68 5.14 -3.88
CA SER A 788 -16.57 4.01 -4.21
C SER A 788 -17.89 4.17 -3.47
N ALA A 789 -19.00 3.78 -4.09
CA ALA A 789 -20.26 3.69 -3.36
C ALA A 789 -20.21 2.58 -2.30
N TYR A 790 -20.94 2.75 -1.20
CA TYR A 790 -21.14 1.64 -0.27
C TYR A 790 -21.91 0.53 -1.01
N PRO A 791 -21.56 -0.76 -0.84
CA PRO A 791 -22.16 -1.84 -1.61
C PRO A 791 -23.71 -1.81 -1.66
N GLY A 792 -24.27 -1.76 -2.87
CA GLY A 792 -25.71 -1.74 -3.11
C GLY A 792 -26.40 -0.38 -2.94
N THR A 793 -25.66 0.71 -2.71
CA THR A 793 -26.24 2.06 -2.61
C THR A 793 -26.24 2.83 -3.92
N ASP A 794 -25.36 2.51 -4.86
CA ASP A 794 -25.27 3.03 -6.22
C ASP A 794 -26.34 2.42 -7.15
N LYS A 795 -27.52 3.05 -7.18
CA LYS A 795 -28.71 2.56 -7.88
C LYS A 795 -29.02 3.28 -9.19
N ASN A 796 -28.31 4.37 -9.49
CA ASN A 796 -28.48 5.17 -10.71
C ASN A 796 -27.38 4.94 -11.77
N GLY A 797 -26.59 3.88 -11.62
CA GLY A 797 -25.58 3.47 -12.61
C GLY A 797 -24.22 4.17 -12.48
N ILE A 798 -23.23 3.67 -13.21
CA ILE A 798 -21.82 4.08 -13.08
C ILE A 798 -21.61 5.58 -13.33
N TYR A 799 -22.29 6.16 -14.32
CA TYR A 799 -22.12 7.58 -14.66
C TYR A 799 -22.68 8.53 -13.58
N ALA A 800 -23.70 8.10 -12.84
CA ALA A 800 -24.19 8.84 -11.68
C ALA A 800 -23.15 8.81 -10.55
N LEU A 801 -22.54 7.63 -10.31
CA LEU A 801 -21.42 7.49 -9.39
C LEU A 801 -20.23 8.39 -9.78
N PHE A 802 -19.86 8.41 -11.06
CA PHE A 802 -18.80 9.31 -11.55
C PHE A 802 -19.14 10.78 -11.32
N THR A 803 -20.40 11.17 -11.51
CA THR A 803 -20.84 12.55 -11.29
C THR A 803 -20.76 12.94 -9.83
N SER A 804 -21.28 12.11 -8.92
CA SER A 804 -21.14 12.30 -7.47
C SER A 804 -19.69 12.34 -7.02
N ALA A 805 -18.82 11.48 -7.56
CA ALA A 805 -17.40 11.46 -7.21
C ALA A 805 -16.71 12.79 -7.56
N THR A 806 -16.99 13.35 -8.73
CA THR A 806 -16.28 14.52 -9.30
C THR A 806 -16.93 15.87 -8.97
N VAL A 807 -17.65 15.99 -7.86
CA VAL A 807 -18.25 17.26 -7.43
C VAL A 807 -17.21 18.26 -6.88
N TRP A 808 -15.99 17.78 -6.65
CA TRP A 808 -14.84 18.53 -6.14
C TRP A 808 -13.62 18.29 -7.03
N ASP A 809 -12.58 19.13 -6.88
CA ASP A 809 -11.32 18.98 -7.62
C ASP A 809 -10.40 17.98 -6.90
N HIS A 810 -10.24 16.80 -7.50
CA HIS A 810 -9.45 15.73 -6.89
C HIS A 810 -7.95 16.08 -6.76
N SER A 811 -7.44 17.11 -7.47
CA SER A 811 -6.05 17.55 -7.34
C SER A 811 -5.76 18.29 -6.01
N MET A 812 -6.80 18.61 -5.23
CA MET A 812 -6.69 19.14 -3.87
C MET A 812 -6.19 18.09 -2.86
N SER A 813 -6.27 16.81 -3.21
CA SER A 813 -5.75 15.69 -2.42
C SER A 813 -4.67 14.97 -3.22
N GLN A 814 -3.80 14.23 -2.55
CA GLN A 814 -2.82 13.38 -3.21
C GLN A 814 -3.48 12.40 -4.17
N ASN A 815 -4.65 11.88 -3.80
CA ASN A 815 -5.38 10.87 -4.53
C ASN A 815 -6.85 10.81 -4.07
N SER A 816 -7.66 10.11 -4.85
CA SER A 816 -8.92 9.54 -4.40
C SER A 816 -9.20 8.23 -5.13
N GLN A 817 -9.82 7.27 -4.45
CA GLN A 817 -9.84 5.87 -4.85
C GLN A 817 -11.26 5.38 -5.17
N MET A 818 -11.47 4.90 -6.39
CA MET A 818 -12.69 4.22 -6.83
C MET A 818 -12.40 2.78 -7.26
N ASN A 819 -13.23 1.85 -6.81
CA ASN A 819 -13.31 0.48 -7.29
C ASN A 819 -14.61 0.25 -8.04
N LEU A 820 -14.55 -0.45 -9.17
CA LEU A 820 -15.73 -0.97 -9.87
C LEU A 820 -15.61 -2.47 -10.06
N LYS A 821 -16.74 -3.19 -9.99
CA LYS A 821 -16.81 -4.60 -10.36
C LYS A 821 -17.69 -4.74 -11.59
N ILE A 822 -17.12 -5.29 -12.65
CA ILE A 822 -17.73 -5.48 -13.96
C ILE A 822 -17.90 -6.98 -14.19
N HIS A 823 -19.10 -7.41 -14.57
CA HIS A 823 -19.33 -8.79 -14.95
C HIS A 823 -18.62 -9.09 -16.29
N PRO A 824 -17.93 -10.23 -16.46
CA PRO A 824 -17.17 -10.52 -17.68
C PRO A 824 -17.98 -10.42 -18.99
N SER A 825 -19.28 -10.74 -18.95
CA SER A 825 -20.16 -10.62 -20.13
C SER A 825 -20.38 -9.18 -20.61
N ALA A 826 -20.26 -8.19 -19.72
CA ALA A 826 -20.54 -6.80 -20.03
C ALA A 826 -19.51 -6.18 -20.99
N ILE A 827 -18.29 -6.76 -21.01
CA ILE A 827 -17.13 -6.25 -21.76
C ILE A 827 -16.54 -7.28 -22.73
N LYS A 828 -17.34 -8.25 -23.19
CA LYS A 828 -16.90 -9.31 -24.11
C LYS A 828 -16.47 -8.76 -25.48
N GLY A 829 -15.40 -9.33 -26.03
CA GLY A 829 -14.87 -8.98 -27.35
C GLY A 829 -14.23 -7.59 -27.42
N VAL A 830 -13.78 -7.23 -28.63
CA VAL A 830 -13.10 -5.95 -28.89
C VAL A 830 -14.00 -4.75 -28.61
N GLU A 831 -15.30 -4.84 -28.93
CA GLU A 831 -16.26 -3.76 -28.64
C GLU A 831 -16.44 -3.57 -27.13
N GLY A 832 -16.44 -4.65 -26.34
CA GLY A 832 -16.44 -4.55 -24.89
C GLY A 832 -15.16 -3.91 -24.33
N SER A 833 -14.00 -4.18 -24.93
CA SER A 833 -12.76 -3.48 -24.59
C SER A 833 -12.85 -1.97 -24.86
N LYS A 834 -13.41 -1.56 -26.00
CA LYS A 834 -13.63 -0.13 -26.30
C LYS A 834 -14.59 0.54 -25.33
N LYS A 835 -15.68 -0.15 -24.96
CA LYS A 835 -16.63 0.37 -23.96
C LYS A 835 -15.99 0.59 -22.59
N LEU A 836 -15.20 -0.38 -22.11
CA LEU A 836 -14.49 -0.22 -20.84
C LEU A 836 -13.47 0.93 -20.91
N LEU A 837 -12.78 1.09 -22.04
CA LEU A 837 -11.90 2.24 -22.25
C LEU A 837 -12.67 3.57 -22.24
N ASP A 838 -13.79 3.66 -22.93
CA ASP A 838 -14.61 4.88 -22.99
C ASP A 838 -15.25 5.21 -21.63
N LEU A 839 -15.60 4.20 -20.83
CA LEU A 839 -15.98 4.38 -19.43
C LEU A 839 -14.83 5.00 -18.63
N THR A 840 -13.63 4.41 -18.69
CA THR A 840 -12.44 4.94 -18.03
C THR A 840 -12.20 6.41 -18.44
N ARG A 841 -12.23 6.70 -19.75
CA ARG A 841 -12.06 8.05 -20.29
C ARG A 841 -13.09 9.03 -19.73
N SER A 842 -14.34 8.61 -19.63
CA SER A 842 -15.42 9.45 -19.13
C SER A 842 -15.14 9.93 -17.70
N TYR A 843 -14.66 9.04 -16.84
CA TYR A 843 -14.27 9.40 -15.48
C TYR A 843 -13.02 10.29 -15.44
N MET A 844 -11.97 9.91 -16.19
CA MET A 844 -10.72 10.69 -16.24
C MET A 844 -10.91 12.11 -16.78
N ARG A 845 -11.74 12.28 -17.82
CA ARG A 845 -12.04 13.60 -18.41
C ARG A 845 -12.82 14.52 -17.47
N LYS A 846 -13.63 13.96 -16.56
CA LYS A 846 -14.33 14.70 -15.51
C LYS A 846 -13.40 15.15 -14.37
N GLY A 847 -12.15 14.68 -14.34
CA GLY A 847 -11.19 14.99 -13.26
C GLY A 847 -11.12 13.92 -12.18
N GLY A 848 -11.83 12.79 -12.35
CA GLY A 848 -11.68 11.64 -11.47
C GLY A 848 -10.22 11.18 -11.43
N TYR A 849 -9.66 11.02 -10.22
CA TYR A 849 -8.23 10.74 -10.04
C TYR A 849 -7.87 9.29 -10.39
N HIS A 850 -8.60 8.30 -9.87
CA HIS A 850 -8.26 6.89 -10.07
C HIS A 850 -9.48 5.98 -10.15
N ILE A 851 -9.41 4.98 -11.03
CA ILE A 851 -10.35 3.87 -11.13
C ILE A 851 -9.63 2.54 -11.37
N GLN A 852 -10.13 1.46 -10.76
CA GLN A 852 -9.64 0.09 -10.99
C GLN A 852 -10.80 -0.90 -11.01
N TYR A 853 -10.59 -2.03 -11.68
CA TYR A 853 -11.64 -2.97 -12.01
C TYR A 853 -11.45 -4.34 -11.36
N ASN A 854 -12.52 -4.91 -10.84
CA ASN A 854 -12.68 -6.36 -10.78
C ASN A 854 -13.45 -6.81 -12.01
N VAL A 855 -12.87 -7.67 -12.85
CA VAL A 855 -13.58 -8.34 -13.94
C VAL A 855 -13.81 -9.79 -13.52
N VAL A 856 -14.93 -10.04 -12.86
CA VAL A 856 -15.22 -11.33 -12.24
C VAL A 856 -16.72 -11.49 -11.99
N ASP A 857 -17.24 -12.69 -12.22
CA ASP A 857 -18.58 -13.08 -11.78
C ASP A 857 -18.55 -13.35 -10.26
N SER A 858 -19.38 -12.65 -9.49
CA SER A 858 -19.46 -12.81 -8.04
C SER A 858 -19.81 -14.24 -7.60
N LYS A 859 -20.40 -15.07 -8.46
CA LYS A 859 -20.62 -16.50 -8.21
C LYS A 859 -19.31 -17.27 -8.08
N VAL A 860 -18.29 -16.92 -8.87
CA VAL A 860 -16.94 -17.50 -8.78
C VAL A 860 -16.35 -17.20 -7.40
N LEU A 861 -16.48 -15.96 -6.92
CA LEU A 861 -15.95 -15.54 -5.62
C LEU A 861 -16.60 -16.28 -4.46
N LYS A 862 -17.93 -16.42 -4.49
CA LYS A 862 -18.68 -17.20 -3.49
C LYS A 862 -18.24 -18.66 -3.49
N ASN A 863 -18.12 -19.28 -4.66
CA ASN A 863 -17.66 -20.67 -4.74
C ASN A 863 -16.21 -20.84 -4.26
N ALA A 864 -15.34 -19.88 -4.57
CA ALA A 864 -13.95 -19.87 -4.12
C ALA A 864 -13.81 -19.60 -2.62
N GLN A 865 -14.72 -18.86 -2.00
CA GLN A 865 -14.77 -18.70 -0.55
C GLN A 865 -15.13 -20.02 0.15
N GLU A 866 -16.07 -20.79 -0.41
CA GLU A 866 -16.46 -22.11 0.11
C GLU A 866 -15.41 -23.19 -0.18
N ASN A 867 -14.71 -23.11 -1.32
CA ASN A 867 -13.80 -24.14 -1.82
C ASN A 867 -12.43 -23.56 -2.22
N PRO A 868 -11.69 -22.88 -1.31
CA PRO A 868 -10.48 -22.13 -1.67
C PRO A 868 -9.36 -22.99 -2.27
N GLY A 869 -9.32 -24.29 -1.98
CA GLY A 869 -8.35 -25.23 -2.55
C GLY A 869 -8.45 -25.41 -4.06
N ASN A 870 -9.63 -25.15 -4.65
CA ASN A 870 -9.85 -25.23 -6.09
C ASN A 870 -9.43 -23.95 -6.84
N TYR A 871 -9.07 -22.90 -6.11
CA TYR A 871 -8.87 -21.54 -6.63
C TYR A 871 -7.55 -20.94 -6.11
N ARG A 872 -6.47 -21.72 -6.11
CA ARG A 872 -5.16 -21.30 -5.59
C ARG A 872 -4.61 -20.05 -6.31
N ASP A 873 -4.85 -19.95 -7.60
CA ASP A 873 -4.38 -18.89 -8.49
C ASP A 873 -5.41 -17.78 -8.74
N LEU A 874 -6.64 -17.93 -8.22
CA LEU A 874 -7.68 -16.89 -8.34
C LEU A 874 -7.19 -15.61 -7.66
N MET A 875 -7.13 -14.54 -8.44
CA MET A 875 -6.80 -13.20 -7.96
C MET A 875 -7.99 -12.27 -8.08
N VAL A 876 -8.06 -11.33 -7.15
CA VAL A 876 -9.04 -10.24 -7.15
C VAL A 876 -8.37 -8.92 -6.83
N ARG A 877 -9.00 -7.83 -7.25
CA ARG A 877 -8.64 -6.48 -6.84
C ARG A 877 -9.33 -6.14 -5.52
N VAL A 878 -8.59 -5.62 -4.55
CA VAL A 878 -9.16 -5.14 -3.28
C VAL A 878 -9.26 -3.62 -3.31
N ALA A 879 -8.18 -2.92 -2.99
CA ALA A 879 -8.13 -1.47 -3.00
C ALA A 879 -6.68 -1.00 -3.22
N GLY A 880 -6.29 -0.87 -4.49
CA GLY A 880 -4.95 -0.44 -4.88
C GLY A 880 -3.92 -1.58 -4.94
N PHE A 881 -4.36 -2.81 -4.72
CA PHE A 881 -3.57 -4.03 -4.93
C PHE A 881 -4.43 -5.20 -5.38
N THR A 882 -3.75 -6.15 -6.00
CA THR A 882 -4.24 -7.48 -6.36
C THR A 882 -3.70 -8.49 -5.36
N GLN A 883 -4.50 -9.48 -4.98
CA GLN A 883 -4.05 -10.58 -4.11
C GLN A 883 -4.74 -11.89 -4.47
N TYR A 884 -4.09 -13.01 -4.17
CA TYR A 884 -4.70 -14.33 -4.25
C TYR A 884 -5.88 -14.43 -3.28
N TRP A 885 -7.04 -14.83 -3.76
CA TRP A 885 -8.28 -14.93 -3.00
C TRP A 885 -8.12 -15.72 -1.70
N CYS A 886 -7.39 -16.84 -1.76
CA CYS A 886 -7.14 -17.72 -0.62
C CYS A 886 -6.24 -17.11 0.47
N GLU A 887 -5.49 -16.03 0.17
CA GLU A 887 -4.64 -15.32 1.13
C GLU A 887 -5.35 -14.11 1.77
N ILE A 888 -6.54 -13.72 1.27
CA ILE A 888 -7.34 -12.60 1.78
C ILE A 888 -8.22 -13.04 2.95
N GLY A 889 -8.29 -12.22 4.01
CA GLY A 889 -9.16 -12.48 5.17
C GLY A 889 -10.65 -12.37 4.83
N LYS A 890 -11.47 -13.17 5.51
CA LYS A 890 -12.93 -13.22 5.29
C LYS A 890 -13.63 -11.84 5.27
N PRO A 891 -13.30 -10.87 6.16
CA PRO A 891 -13.94 -9.55 6.12
C PRO A 891 -13.84 -8.86 4.75
N ILE A 892 -12.66 -8.91 4.14
CA ILE A 892 -12.40 -8.31 2.84
C ILE A 892 -12.99 -9.16 1.71
N GLN A 893 -13.00 -10.49 1.84
CA GLN A 893 -13.68 -11.36 0.87
C GLN A 893 -15.19 -11.06 0.81
N ASP A 894 -15.86 -10.95 1.95
CA ASP A 894 -17.29 -10.65 2.03
C ASP A 894 -17.60 -9.26 1.43
N GLU A 895 -16.72 -8.28 1.67
CA GLU A 895 -16.81 -6.93 1.10
C GLU A 895 -16.70 -6.96 -0.44
N VAL A 896 -15.66 -7.59 -1.00
CA VAL A 896 -15.45 -7.69 -2.46
C VAL A 896 -16.60 -8.45 -3.14
N ILE A 897 -17.15 -9.49 -2.50
CA ILE A 897 -18.35 -10.19 -2.96
C ILE A 897 -19.55 -9.23 -2.99
N ALA A 898 -19.71 -8.40 -1.96
CA ALA A 898 -20.85 -7.51 -1.82
C ALA A 898 -20.83 -6.31 -2.79
N ARG A 899 -19.67 -5.86 -3.28
CA ARG A 899 -19.58 -4.73 -4.23
C ARG A 899 -20.59 -4.86 -5.37
N THR A 900 -21.16 -3.74 -5.80
CA THR A 900 -22.12 -3.72 -6.91
C THR A 900 -21.44 -4.23 -8.19
N GLU A 901 -22.05 -5.24 -8.80
CA GLU A 901 -21.65 -5.88 -10.05
C GLU A 901 -22.39 -5.23 -11.22
N TYR A 902 -21.66 -4.63 -12.14
CA TYR A 902 -22.21 -4.03 -13.34
C TYR A 902 -22.26 -5.04 -14.49
N GLU A 903 -23.47 -5.40 -14.89
CA GLU A 903 -23.76 -6.39 -15.95
C GLU A 903 -23.95 -5.72 -17.33
N GLY A 904 -23.98 -4.38 -17.36
CA GLY A 904 -23.91 -3.55 -18.55
C GLY A 904 -23.01 -2.33 -18.30
N VAL A 905 -22.26 -1.92 -19.32
CA VAL A 905 -21.31 -0.79 -19.30
C VAL A 905 -21.50 0.10 -20.51
#